data_AF-A0A0F9S6N8-F1
#
_entry.id   AF-A0A0F9S6N8-F1
#
_cell.length_a   1.000
_cell.length_b   1.000
_cell.length_c   1.000
_cell.angle_alpha   90.00
_cell.angle_beta   90.00
_cell.angle_gamma   90.00
#
_symmetry.space_group_name_H-M   'P 1'
#
loop_
_entity.id
_entity.type
_entity.pdbx_description
1 polymer ?
#
loop_
_entity_poly.entity_id
_entity_poly.type
_entity_poly.pdbx_seq_one_letter_code
_entity_poly.pdbx_strand_id
1 'polypeptide(L)'
;MLEDQGLSPKEAKEIIRNLNAAAKRSGVKARASVILKRMAKEEAARLREQASRKKLNARRDAIKESELLTEIDQAKNRYDQIDGFYTGSNKFRASVAAEQKWKRNDWMGGLTLELKTEIHGFFRLARSKAFQNDVWDELYGDLVQSVTGNEDAFKFVKIADKHSKLGLQHARDAGAPISEIPVYGIHQIHDPRRMLKAGEEQWLRDLLPGLDQERTFGVNDPNKFVKNSFDNITTGTKSEGDAVGGGMSLANRLARRRVFFFKNAEEAKKYNAKYGVDDPIASIFNSHASLAEDVALMERMGTNPDAMHKKIIKTFERDILKERGPERKLLGKRVLNWMDPISALNNRYAAISKASSIPANANIAHWTQGGRNFIHTTKMNNVVITAFADLPFRIANAQTNGIGIFSGYAQMLKQFTEGPRTPAKDEILRGLAVAMDGTLNTIHSRVGMGGDVPGAMSKAANLMFKLNLLTPWTDFNDAGHGFMLSHNLAENAGKRFDDLEPLLRETLGMYRIKAEDWDAMRKAVATIEGGQSFITTETIRAHPDIQNKEALAKMLGTYFVNETDIGVPKPGAKERAIMLGGAQPGTVYGEMARFMLMYKTFSITMLSKVIPNALRAGVPGFIHLAVMSTIVGYMSHSIKQLLAGKTPLDPLSVKAAEAGMLQGGGMGFLGDVLLNDFNQYGRSFQDFAMGPGAGVVGDVFKIGSGLARGEDKSAQAFRAVMGNTPFINLFYTRQAIDYLFTHHVQEMLNPGYLRRYEQRVKSENDQSFWLPPSDTIAVGGGFR
;
A
#
# COMPACT_ATOMS: atom_id res chain seq x y z
N MET A 1 -1.44 52.61 8.35
CA MET A 1 -1.92 51.68 7.29
C MET A 1 -1.73 50.21 7.66
N LEU A 2 -0.52 49.65 7.74
CA LEU A 2 -0.31 48.22 8.06
C LEU A 2 -0.73 47.84 9.51
N GLU A 3 -0.63 48.78 10.44
CA GLU A 3 -1.11 48.62 11.83
C GLU A 3 -2.65 48.77 11.93
N ASP A 4 -3.26 49.73 11.21
CA ASP A 4 -4.73 49.80 10.99
C ASP A 4 -5.28 48.53 10.32
N GLN A 5 -4.36 47.77 9.70
CA GLN A 5 -4.59 46.49 9.11
C GLN A 5 -4.36 45.31 10.10
N GLY A 6 -4.32 45.53 11.42
CA GLY A 6 -4.32 44.46 12.43
C GLY A 6 -3.05 43.59 12.50
N LEU A 7 -1.95 44.03 11.90
CA LEU A 7 -0.64 43.38 12.00
C LEU A 7 0.12 43.86 13.25
N SER A 8 0.96 43.01 13.84
CA SER A 8 1.82 43.44 14.94
C SER A 8 2.91 44.41 14.44
N PRO A 9 3.44 45.31 15.29
CA PRO A 9 4.50 46.25 14.92
C PRO A 9 5.78 45.58 14.40
N LYS A 10 6.05 44.32 14.80
CA LYS A 10 7.17 43.52 14.28
C LYS A 10 6.92 43.05 12.85
N GLU A 11 5.75 42.50 12.56
CA GLU A 11 5.37 42.02 11.22
C GLU A 11 5.31 43.18 10.21
N ALA A 12 4.74 44.32 10.62
CA ALA A 12 4.71 45.52 9.78
C ALA A 12 6.13 46.01 9.41
N LYS A 13 7.08 46.00 10.35
CA LYS A 13 8.48 46.36 10.11
C LYS A 13 9.19 45.37 9.18
N GLU A 14 8.88 44.08 9.26
CA GLU A 14 9.49 43.04 8.42
C GLU A 14 9.01 43.13 6.97
N ILE A 15 7.70 43.34 6.76
CA ILE A 15 7.11 43.56 5.42
C ILE A 15 7.74 44.79 4.77
N ILE A 16 7.83 45.91 5.49
CA ILE A 16 8.45 47.14 4.99
C ILE A 16 9.93 46.90 4.63
N ARG A 17 10.66 46.13 5.44
CA ARG A 17 12.06 45.80 5.17
C ARG A 17 12.22 44.95 3.89
N ASN A 18 11.38 43.93 3.71
CA ASN A 18 11.42 43.05 2.54
C ASN A 18 11.00 43.79 1.26
N LEU A 19 9.97 44.63 1.34
CA LEU A 19 9.51 45.48 0.23
C LEU A 19 10.58 46.52 -0.16
N ASN A 20 11.24 47.15 0.82
CA ASN A 20 12.34 48.08 0.55
C ASN A 20 13.57 47.38 -0.04
N ALA A 21 13.87 46.15 0.38
CA ALA A 21 14.92 45.34 -0.20
C ALA A 21 14.62 44.94 -1.64
N ALA A 22 13.37 44.56 -1.94
CA ALA A 22 12.91 44.26 -3.29
C ALA A 22 12.92 45.50 -4.21
N ALA A 23 12.46 46.65 -3.72
CA ALA A 23 12.49 47.92 -4.45
C ALA A 23 13.93 48.41 -4.75
N LYS A 24 14.88 48.17 -3.83
CA LYS A 24 16.30 48.44 -4.07
C LYS A 24 16.89 47.55 -5.16
N ARG A 25 16.44 46.30 -5.28
CA ARG A 25 16.91 45.34 -6.29
C ARG A 25 16.34 45.60 -7.68
N SER A 26 15.15 46.19 -7.80
CA SER A 26 14.47 46.41 -9.08
C SER A 26 14.73 47.77 -9.74
N GLY A 27 15.40 48.72 -9.09
CA GLY A 27 15.84 49.99 -9.68
C GLY A 27 14.73 51.01 -10.01
N VAL A 28 13.46 50.73 -9.69
CA VAL A 28 12.32 51.58 -10.07
C VAL A 28 12.05 52.66 -9.02
N LYS A 29 12.42 53.93 -9.29
CA LYS A 29 12.34 55.03 -8.30
C LYS A 29 11.05 55.86 -8.27
N ALA A 30 10.12 55.77 -9.24
CA ALA A 30 8.98 56.71 -9.30
C ALA A 30 7.57 56.13 -9.44
N ARG A 31 7.37 54.94 -10.04
CA ARG A 31 6.05 54.23 -10.06
C ARG A 31 5.84 53.26 -8.89
N ALA A 32 6.80 53.20 -7.96
CA ALA A 32 6.89 52.19 -6.91
C ALA A 32 5.88 52.38 -5.77
N SER A 33 5.37 53.59 -5.48
CA SER A 33 4.56 53.81 -4.27
C SER A 33 3.17 53.16 -4.31
N VAL A 34 2.53 53.11 -5.49
CA VAL A 34 1.21 52.49 -5.66
C VAL A 34 1.32 50.96 -5.72
N ILE A 35 2.31 50.44 -6.46
CA ILE A 35 2.58 48.99 -6.54
C ILE A 35 3.03 48.45 -5.19
N LEU A 36 3.95 49.13 -4.48
CA LEU A 36 4.38 48.74 -3.14
C LEU A 36 3.24 48.83 -2.12
N LYS A 37 2.35 49.83 -2.20
CA LYS A 37 1.15 49.89 -1.34
C LYS A 37 0.18 48.75 -1.63
N ARG A 38 -0.02 48.40 -2.90
CA ARG A 38 -0.84 47.26 -3.33
C ARG A 38 -0.24 45.94 -2.85
N MET A 39 1.05 45.72 -3.08
CA MET A 39 1.79 44.55 -2.58
C MET A 39 1.77 44.48 -1.05
N ALA A 40 1.95 45.59 -0.34
CA ALA A 40 1.86 45.64 1.11
C ALA A 40 0.45 45.30 1.62
N LYS A 41 -0.59 45.76 0.92
CA LYS A 41 -2.00 45.44 1.25
C LYS A 41 -2.32 43.97 0.96
N GLU A 42 -1.82 43.43 -0.14
CA GLU A 42 -1.96 42.01 -0.50
C GLU A 42 -1.19 41.11 0.48
N GLU A 43 0.03 41.48 0.86
CA GLU A 43 0.85 40.79 1.86
C GLU A 43 0.20 40.84 3.26
N ALA A 44 -0.35 41.99 3.65
CA ALA A 44 -1.09 42.15 4.91
C ALA A 44 -2.37 41.30 4.94
N ALA A 45 -3.12 41.26 3.84
CA ALA A 45 -4.29 40.40 3.69
C ALA A 45 -3.90 38.91 3.80
N ARG A 46 -2.82 38.49 3.14
CA ARG A 46 -2.27 37.13 3.24
C ARG A 46 -1.87 36.78 4.67
N LEU A 47 -1.18 37.66 5.38
CA LEU A 47 -0.76 37.42 6.76
C LEU A 47 -1.94 37.31 7.72
N ARG A 48 -2.99 38.14 7.56
CA ARG A 48 -4.23 37.98 8.34
C ARG A 48 -4.90 36.64 8.07
N GLU A 49 -4.98 36.25 6.80
CA GLU A 49 -5.59 34.98 6.42
C GLU A 49 -4.81 33.81 7.03
N GLN A 50 -3.47 33.86 6.98
CA GLN A 50 -2.59 32.89 7.64
C GLN A 50 -2.78 32.87 9.16
N ALA A 51 -2.88 34.03 9.82
CA ALA A 51 -3.10 34.12 11.26
C ALA A 51 -4.48 33.58 11.67
N SER A 52 -5.53 33.89 10.91
CA SER A 52 -6.87 33.35 11.09
C SER A 52 -6.89 31.82 10.93
N ARG A 53 -6.29 31.30 9.85
CA ARG A 53 -6.14 29.87 9.60
C ARG A 53 -5.34 29.18 10.72
N LYS A 54 -4.29 29.80 11.24
CA LYS A 54 -3.51 29.28 12.37
C LYS A 54 -4.36 29.14 13.63
N LYS A 55 -5.22 30.12 13.94
CA LYS A 55 -6.18 30.04 15.06
C LYS A 55 -7.21 28.93 14.86
N LEU A 56 -7.79 28.81 13.67
CA LEU A 56 -8.73 27.75 13.32
C LEU A 56 -8.10 26.36 13.45
N ASN A 57 -6.88 26.19 12.93
CA ASN A 57 -6.11 24.96 13.04
C ASN A 57 -5.79 24.61 14.49
N ALA A 58 -5.38 25.59 15.31
CA ALA A 58 -5.12 25.36 16.72
C ALA A 58 -6.39 24.91 17.48
N ARG A 59 -7.56 25.51 17.18
CA ARG A 59 -8.83 25.08 17.77
C ARG A 59 -9.19 23.66 17.34
N ARG A 60 -9.05 23.34 16.06
CA ARG A 60 -9.31 22.00 15.52
C ARG A 60 -8.40 20.96 16.17
N ASP A 61 -7.11 21.25 16.28
CA ASP A 61 -6.14 20.34 16.87
C ASP A 61 -6.43 20.12 18.35
N ALA A 62 -6.84 21.16 19.09
CA ALA A 62 -7.25 21.03 20.48
C ALA A 62 -8.50 20.17 20.67
N ILE A 63 -9.51 20.31 19.80
CA ILE A 63 -10.71 19.46 19.82
C ILE A 63 -10.34 17.99 19.57
N LYS A 64 -9.57 17.72 18.50
CA LYS A 64 -9.13 16.35 18.17
C LYS A 64 -8.26 15.75 19.26
N GLU A 65 -7.37 16.54 19.85
CA GLU A 65 -6.56 16.12 20.99
C GLU A 65 -7.42 15.71 22.17
N SER A 66 -8.40 16.55 22.53
CA SER A 66 -9.32 16.27 23.62
C SER A 66 -10.13 15.00 23.37
N GLU A 67 -10.69 14.84 22.16
CA GLU A 67 -11.46 13.66 21.76
C GLU A 67 -10.61 12.38 21.86
N LEU A 68 -9.44 12.37 21.20
CA LEU A 68 -8.58 11.19 21.16
C LEU A 68 -8.04 10.81 22.54
N LEU A 69 -7.58 11.79 23.32
CA LEU A 69 -7.06 11.50 24.66
C LEU A 69 -8.17 11.03 25.60
N THR A 70 -9.39 11.54 25.47
CA THR A 70 -10.55 11.06 26.25
C THR A 70 -10.92 9.62 25.87
N GLU A 71 -10.99 9.31 24.56
CA GLU A 71 -11.24 7.95 24.08
C GLU A 71 -10.17 6.96 24.60
N ILE A 72 -8.90 7.38 24.62
CA ILE A 72 -7.79 6.57 25.15
C ILE A 72 -7.92 6.40 26.67
N ASP A 73 -8.25 7.46 27.41
CA ASP A 73 -8.32 7.42 28.88
C ASP A 73 -9.47 6.52 29.38
N GLN A 74 -10.60 6.52 28.66
CA GLN A 74 -11.78 5.70 28.96
C GLN A 74 -11.63 4.23 28.53
N ALA A 75 -10.63 3.90 27.71
CA ALA A 75 -10.45 2.55 27.22
C ALA A 75 -9.96 1.60 28.31
N LYS A 76 -10.63 0.44 28.45
CA LYS A 76 -10.19 -0.64 29.36
C LYS A 76 -8.75 -1.08 29.13
N ASN A 77 -8.32 -1.12 27.86
CA ASN A 77 -6.94 -1.35 27.47
C ASN A 77 -6.49 -0.23 26.53
N ARG A 78 -5.70 0.70 27.08
CA ARG A 78 -5.19 1.87 26.36
C ARG A 78 -4.28 1.47 25.20
N TYR A 79 -3.47 0.42 25.35
CA TYR A 79 -2.61 -0.07 24.27
C TYR A 79 -3.43 -0.54 23.08
N ASP A 80 -4.43 -1.40 23.30
CA ASP A 80 -5.31 -1.90 22.25
C ASP A 80 -6.07 -0.76 21.56
N GLN A 81 -6.46 0.27 22.32
CA GLN A 81 -7.12 1.45 21.78
C GLN A 81 -6.20 2.25 20.86
N ILE A 82 -4.94 2.47 21.25
CA ILE A 82 -3.97 3.22 20.43
C ILE A 82 -3.53 2.38 19.21
N ASP A 83 -3.25 1.09 19.38
CA ASP A 83 -2.90 0.16 18.30
C ASP A 83 -4.04 0.04 17.28
N GLY A 84 -5.27 -0.09 17.78
CA GLY A 84 -6.50 -0.07 17.00
C GLY A 84 -6.70 1.25 16.27
N PHE A 85 -6.50 2.39 16.93
CA PHE A 85 -6.58 3.71 16.32
C PHE A 85 -5.62 3.85 15.13
N TYR A 86 -4.36 3.43 15.28
CA TYR A 86 -3.38 3.55 14.19
C TYR A 86 -3.64 2.55 13.05
N THR A 87 -3.80 1.27 13.36
CA THR A 87 -3.70 0.21 12.34
C THR A 87 -4.85 -0.80 12.34
N GLY A 88 -5.82 -0.63 13.22
CA GLY A 88 -6.96 -1.52 13.36
C GLY A 88 -6.67 -2.71 14.29
N SER A 89 -7.74 -3.16 14.92
CA SER A 89 -7.77 -4.33 15.80
C SER A 89 -9.10 -5.07 15.66
N ASN A 90 -9.22 -6.20 16.33
CA ASN A 90 -10.46 -6.98 16.35
C ASN A 90 -11.56 -6.36 17.22
N LYS A 91 -11.30 -5.21 17.86
CA LYS A 91 -12.27 -4.45 18.64
C LYS A 91 -12.54 -3.06 18.03
N PHE A 92 -11.63 -2.57 17.20
CA PHE A 92 -11.72 -1.23 16.61
C PHE A 92 -11.11 -1.23 15.21
N ARG A 93 -11.95 -1.03 14.17
CA ARG A 93 -11.55 -1.13 12.75
C ARG A 93 -11.57 0.21 12.01
N ALA A 94 -12.21 1.26 12.56
CA ALA A 94 -12.13 2.65 12.08
C ALA A 94 -10.75 3.32 12.35
N SER A 95 -9.70 2.68 11.84
CA SER A 95 -8.31 3.08 12.04
C SER A 95 -7.82 4.09 11.02
N VAL A 96 -6.76 4.82 11.37
CA VAL A 96 -6.07 5.73 10.44
C VAL A 96 -5.62 4.99 9.18
N ALA A 97 -5.04 3.78 9.33
CA ALA A 97 -4.59 2.98 8.19
C ALA A 97 -5.73 2.60 7.23
N ALA A 98 -6.88 2.19 7.77
CA ALA A 98 -8.04 1.82 6.96
C ALA A 98 -8.62 3.03 6.23
N GLU A 99 -8.74 4.18 6.90
CA GLU A 99 -9.22 5.42 6.30
C GLU A 99 -8.27 5.99 5.24
N GLN A 100 -6.94 5.92 5.47
CA GLN A 100 -5.94 6.28 4.46
C GLN A 100 -6.11 5.44 3.19
N LYS A 101 -6.29 4.12 3.36
CA LYS A 101 -6.49 3.21 2.23
C LYS A 101 -7.80 3.50 1.50
N TRP A 102 -8.90 3.67 2.23
CA TRP A 102 -10.19 4.04 1.64
C TRP A 102 -10.10 5.35 0.87
N LYS A 103 -9.62 6.43 1.49
CA LYS A 103 -9.57 7.75 0.86
C LYS A 103 -8.69 7.75 -0.39
N ARG A 104 -7.56 7.04 -0.36
CA ARG A 104 -6.74 6.78 -1.55
C ARG A 104 -7.54 6.09 -2.64
N ASN A 105 -8.18 4.96 -2.33
CA ASN A 105 -8.91 4.17 -3.32
C ASN A 105 -10.13 4.92 -3.88
N ASP A 106 -10.85 5.68 -3.06
CA ASP A 106 -12.00 6.50 -3.45
C ASP A 106 -11.60 7.60 -4.44
N TRP A 107 -10.55 8.35 -4.10
CA TRP A 107 -10.00 9.40 -4.96
C TRP A 107 -9.47 8.85 -6.29
N MET A 108 -8.70 7.76 -6.24
CA MET A 108 -8.15 7.13 -7.44
C MET A 108 -9.24 6.45 -8.28
N GLY A 109 -10.25 5.86 -7.64
CA GLY A 109 -11.40 5.26 -8.30
C GLY A 109 -12.24 6.30 -9.02
N GLY A 110 -12.49 7.44 -8.40
CA GLY A 110 -13.16 8.59 -9.02
C GLY A 110 -12.42 9.12 -10.25
N LEU A 111 -11.12 9.39 -10.12
CA LEU A 111 -10.28 9.82 -11.24
C LEU A 111 -10.26 8.78 -12.37
N THR A 112 -10.09 7.49 -12.05
CA THR A 112 -10.00 6.43 -13.07
C THR A 112 -11.32 6.23 -13.80
N LEU A 113 -12.46 6.29 -13.10
CA LEU A 113 -13.77 6.13 -13.74
C LEU A 113 -14.02 7.27 -14.73
N GLU A 114 -13.83 8.52 -14.31
CA GLU A 114 -14.05 9.68 -15.20
C GLU A 114 -13.14 9.59 -16.43
N LEU A 115 -11.87 9.21 -16.26
CA LEU A 115 -10.96 8.99 -17.38
C LEU A 115 -11.41 7.85 -18.32
N LYS A 116 -11.91 6.74 -17.78
CA LYS A 116 -12.42 5.63 -18.60
C LYS A 116 -13.67 6.00 -19.39
N THR A 117 -14.56 6.78 -18.78
CA THR A 117 -15.82 7.23 -19.39
C THR A 117 -15.55 8.23 -20.50
N GLU A 118 -14.64 9.19 -20.26
CA GLU A 118 -14.36 10.28 -21.19
C GLU A 118 -13.30 9.95 -22.26
N ILE A 119 -12.45 8.94 -22.02
CA ILE A 119 -11.35 8.54 -22.91
C ILE A 119 -11.45 7.04 -23.25
N HIS A 120 -11.88 6.75 -24.47
CA HIS A 120 -12.07 5.38 -24.94
C HIS A 120 -10.74 4.61 -24.98
N GLY A 121 -10.67 3.49 -24.25
CA GLY A 121 -9.45 2.68 -24.18
C GLY A 121 -8.31 3.35 -23.40
N PHE A 122 -8.62 4.24 -22.43
CA PHE A 122 -7.66 4.96 -21.59
C PHE A 122 -6.44 4.12 -21.15
N PHE A 123 -6.63 2.92 -20.61
CA PHE A 123 -5.50 2.09 -20.15
C PHE A 123 -4.54 1.64 -21.26
N ARG A 124 -5.00 1.55 -22.51
CA ARG A 124 -4.13 1.28 -23.66
C ARG A 124 -3.36 2.54 -24.02
N LEU A 125 -4.03 3.69 -24.06
CA LEU A 125 -3.41 4.99 -24.36
C LEU A 125 -2.40 5.41 -23.31
N ALA A 126 -2.71 5.25 -22.02
CA ALA A 126 -1.83 5.59 -20.90
C ALA A 126 -0.47 4.88 -20.93
N ARG A 127 -0.37 3.73 -21.63
CA ARG A 127 0.88 2.98 -21.84
C ARG A 127 1.68 3.45 -23.05
N SER A 128 1.07 4.22 -23.96
CA SER A 128 1.71 4.74 -25.16
C SER A 128 2.66 5.88 -24.81
N LYS A 129 3.88 5.82 -25.33
CA LYS A 129 4.85 6.90 -25.15
C LYS A 129 4.46 8.19 -25.87
N ALA A 130 3.79 8.08 -27.02
CA ALA A 130 3.26 9.24 -27.72
C ALA A 130 2.23 9.96 -26.85
N PHE A 131 1.24 9.24 -26.32
CA PHE A 131 0.23 9.81 -25.42
C PHE A 131 0.84 10.41 -24.15
N GLN A 132 1.84 9.74 -23.55
CA GLN A 132 2.57 10.29 -22.40
C GLN A 132 3.28 11.61 -22.74
N ASN A 133 3.86 11.74 -23.93
CA ASN A 133 4.50 12.97 -24.38
C ASN A 133 3.46 14.07 -24.62
N ASP A 134 2.34 13.73 -25.26
CA ASP A 134 1.25 14.69 -25.49
C ASP A 134 0.70 15.21 -24.16
N VAL A 135 0.49 14.33 -23.16
CA VAL A 135 0.10 14.73 -21.81
C VAL A 135 1.11 15.68 -21.16
N TRP A 136 2.42 15.46 -21.35
CA TRP A 136 3.44 16.40 -20.88
C TRP A 136 3.29 17.78 -21.51
N ASP A 137 3.02 17.84 -22.81
CA ASP A 137 2.87 19.11 -23.52
C ASP A 137 1.56 19.82 -23.13
N GLU A 138 0.45 19.09 -23.01
CA GLU A 138 -0.84 19.62 -22.55
C GLU A 138 -0.80 20.13 -21.10
N LEU A 139 0.00 19.51 -20.22
CA LEU A 139 0.20 19.97 -18.83
C LEU A 139 0.76 21.38 -18.73
N TYR A 140 1.49 21.84 -19.74
CA TYR A 140 2.09 23.19 -19.81
C TYR A 140 1.27 24.16 -20.69
N GLY A 141 0.13 23.72 -21.23
CA GLY A 141 -0.84 24.57 -21.91
C GLY A 141 -1.68 25.43 -20.96
N ASP A 142 -2.59 26.22 -21.53
CA ASP A 142 -3.51 27.08 -20.78
C ASP A 142 -4.79 26.37 -20.30
N LEU A 143 -4.97 25.09 -20.68
CA LEU A 143 -6.17 24.28 -20.44
C LEU A 143 -7.47 24.84 -21.06
N VAL A 144 -7.36 25.83 -21.94
CA VAL A 144 -8.45 26.40 -22.73
C VAL A 144 -8.54 25.69 -24.08
N GLN A 145 -7.40 25.49 -24.73
CA GLN A 145 -7.28 24.79 -25.99
C GLN A 145 -6.14 23.76 -25.96
N SER A 146 -6.27 22.71 -26.76
CA SER A 146 -5.22 21.69 -26.89
C SER A 146 -3.99 22.28 -27.59
N VAL A 147 -2.82 22.09 -26.99
CA VAL A 147 -1.53 22.51 -27.55
C VAL A 147 -1.01 21.51 -28.58
N THR A 148 -1.36 20.23 -28.42
CA THR A 148 -0.88 19.13 -29.26
C THR A 148 -1.85 18.77 -30.39
N GLY A 149 -3.11 19.21 -30.29
CA GLY A 149 -4.22 18.73 -31.12
C GLY A 149 -4.77 17.36 -30.68
N ASN A 150 -4.21 16.73 -29.64
CA ASN A 150 -4.68 15.47 -29.11
C ASN A 150 -5.80 15.69 -28.07
N GLU A 151 -7.05 15.51 -28.49
CA GLU A 151 -8.22 15.69 -27.63
C GLU A 151 -8.21 14.80 -26.38
N ASP A 152 -7.74 13.55 -26.49
CA ASP A 152 -7.71 12.62 -25.36
C ASP A 152 -6.66 13.05 -24.32
N ALA A 153 -5.50 13.54 -24.76
CA ALA A 153 -4.46 14.05 -23.86
C ALA A 153 -4.93 15.33 -23.16
N PHE A 154 -5.59 16.22 -23.90
CA PHE A 154 -6.19 17.43 -23.35
C PHE A 154 -7.29 17.12 -22.32
N LYS A 155 -8.21 16.20 -22.63
CA LYS A 155 -9.23 15.70 -21.69
C LYS A 155 -8.60 15.13 -20.43
N PHE A 156 -7.56 14.31 -20.56
CA PHE A 156 -6.84 13.74 -19.42
C PHE A 156 -6.35 14.84 -18.47
N VAL A 157 -5.69 15.87 -18.99
CA VAL A 157 -5.15 16.95 -18.15
C VAL A 157 -6.26 17.75 -17.47
N LYS A 158 -7.38 18.03 -18.16
CA LYS A 158 -8.53 18.72 -17.56
C LYS A 158 -9.17 17.92 -16.43
N ILE A 159 -9.34 16.61 -16.62
CA ILE A 159 -9.88 15.73 -15.58
C ILE A 159 -8.90 15.66 -14.40
N ALA A 160 -7.60 15.49 -14.66
CA ALA A 160 -6.57 15.51 -13.62
C ALA A 160 -6.54 16.84 -12.83
N ASP A 161 -6.78 17.98 -13.49
CA ASP A 161 -6.88 19.31 -12.85
C ASP A 161 -8.07 19.45 -11.94
N LYS A 162 -9.25 19.04 -12.41
CA LYS A 162 -10.46 18.97 -11.61
C LYS A 162 -10.23 18.16 -10.32
N HIS A 163 -9.74 16.93 -10.44
CA HIS A 163 -9.49 16.05 -9.29
C HIS A 163 -8.38 16.58 -8.38
N SER A 164 -7.34 17.18 -8.93
CA SER A 164 -6.27 17.82 -8.15
C SER A 164 -6.80 18.98 -7.31
N LYS A 165 -7.62 19.87 -7.89
CA LYS A 165 -8.24 21.00 -7.18
C LYS A 165 -9.16 20.55 -6.05
N LEU A 166 -9.95 19.50 -6.28
CA LEU A 166 -10.75 18.85 -5.23
C LEU A 166 -9.87 18.33 -4.10
N GLY A 167 -8.77 17.63 -4.41
CA GLY A 167 -7.83 17.15 -3.41
C GLY A 167 -7.17 18.27 -2.60
N LEU A 168 -6.81 19.39 -3.25
CA LEU A 168 -6.28 20.58 -2.58
C LEU A 168 -7.33 21.23 -1.67
N GLN A 169 -8.60 21.23 -2.06
CA GLN A 169 -9.70 21.69 -1.21
C GLN A 169 -9.81 20.83 0.05
N HIS A 170 -9.86 19.50 -0.09
CA HIS A 170 -9.87 18.61 1.07
C HIS A 170 -8.66 18.80 1.99
N ALA A 171 -7.48 19.07 1.44
CA ALA A 171 -6.31 19.38 2.25
C ALA A 171 -6.44 20.72 3.01
N ARG A 172 -7.01 21.75 2.39
CA ARG A 172 -7.37 23.01 3.05
C ARG A 172 -8.40 22.79 4.16
N ASP A 173 -9.41 21.98 3.88
CA ASP A 173 -10.45 21.62 4.85
C ASP A 173 -9.87 20.82 6.01
N ALA A 174 -8.84 19.99 5.78
CA ALA A 174 -8.10 19.28 6.83
C ALA A 174 -7.12 20.20 7.61
N GLY A 175 -6.84 21.41 7.12
CA GLY A 175 -6.08 22.45 7.82
C GLY A 175 -4.72 22.75 7.21
N ALA A 176 -4.42 22.24 6.01
CA ALA A 176 -3.20 22.57 5.29
C ALA A 176 -3.37 23.91 4.55
N PRO A 177 -2.53 24.94 4.80
CA PRO A 177 -2.62 26.21 4.09
C PRO A 177 -1.98 26.11 2.69
N ILE A 178 -2.47 25.17 1.87
CA ILE A 178 -1.97 24.93 0.52
C ILE A 178 -2.59 25.96 -0.43
N SER A 179 -1.73 26.68 -1.14
CA SER A 179 -2.16 27.55 -2.24
C SER A 179 -2.64 26.71 -3.42
N GLU A 180 -3.47 27.29 -4.28
CA GLU A 180 -3.78 26.65 -5.55
C GLU A 180 -2.51 26.59 -6.41
N ILE A 181 -2.13 25.38 -6.80
CA ILE A 181 -0.98 25.13 -7.66
C ILE A 181 -1.54 24.46 -8.91
N PRO A 182 -1.13 24.86 -10.12
CA PRO A 182 -1.50 24.15 -11.33
C PRO A 182 -1.16 22.66 -11.24
N VAL A 183 -1.88 21.78 -11.93
CA VAL A 183 -1.63 20.33 -11.91
C VAL A 183 -0.17 20.00 -12.08
N TYR A 184 0.50 20.54 -13.10
CA TYR A 184 1.91 20.24 -13.35
C TYR A 184 2.83 20.59 -12.17
N GLY A 185 2.44 21.54 -11.30
CA GLY A 185 3.17 21.87 -10.07
C GLY A 185 2.95 20.89 -8.91
N ILE A 186 1.96 20.00 -8.99
CA ILE A 186 1.73 18.92 -8.01
C ILE A 186 2.68 17.72 -8.26
N HIS A 187 3.44 17.72 -9.36
CA HIS A 187 4.14 16.55 -9.89
C HIS A 187 5.65 16.69 -9.92
N GLN A 188 6.31 16.37 -8.80
CA GLN A 188 7.77 16.28 -8.76
C GLN A 188 8.28 15.14 -7.91
N ILE A 189 8.20 13.94 -8.47
CA ILE A 189 8.86 12.78 -7.91
C ILE A 189 10.31 12.81 -8.43
N HIS A 190 11.25 12.84 -7.51
CA HIS A 190 12.68 12.77 -7.79
C HIS A 190 13.19 11.36 -7.50
N ASP A 191 14.18 10.87 -8.25
CA ASP A 191 14.92 9.64 -7.95
C ASP A 191 16.21 10.02 -7.19
N PRO A 192 16.26 9.82 -5.86
CA PRO A 192 17.41 10.19 -5.04
C PRO A 192 18.71 9.55 -5.52
N ARG A 193 18.67 8.36 -6.13
CA ARG A 193 19.90 7.68 -6.59
C ARG A 193 20.51 8.39 -7.78
N ARG A 194 19.68 8.82 -8.73
CA ARG A 194 20.17 9.51 -9.93
C ARG A 194 20.74 10.86 -9.56
N MET A 195 20.12 11.53 -8.60
CA MET A 195 20.64 12.75 -7.99
C MET A 195 21.97 12.51 -7.26
N LEU A 196 22.04 11.51 -6.38
CA LEU A 196 23.27 11.15 -5.65
C LEU A 196 24.39 10.71 -6.60
N LYS A 197 24.07 9.97 -7.68
CA LYS A 197 25.04 9.53 -8.69
C LYS A 197 25.60 10.69 -9.51
N ALA A 198 24.76 11.67 -9.86
CA ALA A 198 25.20 12.86 -10.58
C ALA A 198 25.99 13.82 -9.68
N GLY A 199 25.67 13.85 -8.38
CA GLY A 199 26.20 14.82 -7.43
C GLY A 199 25.42 16.13 -7.44
N GLU A 200 25.44 16.85 -6.31
CA GLU A 200 24.69 18.09 -6.10
C GLU A 200 24.96 19.13 -7.20
N GLU A 201 26.23 19.35 -7.53
CA GLU A 201 26.62 20.36 -8.52
C GLU A 201 26.09 20.05 -9.93
N GLN A 202 26.16 18.78 -10.36
CA GLN A 202 25.67 18.40 -11.68
C GLN A 202 24.16 18.49 -11.75
N TRP A 203 23.48 18.10 -10.66
CA TRP A 203 22.04 18.23 -10.55
C TRP A 203 21.61 19.70 -10.60
N LEU A 204 22.31 20.60 -9.89
CA LEU A 204 22.09 22.05 -9.95
C LEU A 204 22.25 22.59 -11.38
N ARG A 205 23.34 22.20 -12.07
CA ARG A 205 23.60 22.59 -13.47
C ARG A 205 22.51 22.12 -14.42
N ASP A 206 21.96 20.94 -14.19
CA ASP A 206 20.88 20.39 -15.03
C ASP A 206 19.50 20.97 -14.69
N LEU A 207 19.27 21.39 -13.45
CA LEU A 207 17.99 21.91 -12.97
C LEU A 207 17.82 23.39 -13.31
N LEU A 208 18.73 24.25 -12.83
CA LEU A 208 18.58 25.71 -12.82
C LEU A 208 18.25 26.35 -14.20
N PRO A 209 18.85 25.91 -15.32
CA PRO A 209 18.57 26.52 -16.62
C PRO A 209 17.13 26.32 -17.10
N GLY A 210 16.52 25.18 -16.75
CA GLY A 210 15.17 24.80 -17.15
C GLY A 210 14.06 25.41 -16.28
N LEU A 211 14.42 26.09 -15.18
CA LEU A 211 13.45 26.65 -14.23
C LEU A 211 13.02 28.05 -14.56
N ASP A 212 11.72 28.29 -14.39
CA ASP A 212 11.15 29.61 -14.21
C ASP A 212 11.60 30.14 -12.84
N GLN A 213 12.58 31.05 -12.88
CA GLN A 213 13.25 31.59 -11.70
C GLN A 213 12.29 32.41 -10.83
N GLU A 214 11.39 33.19 -11.45
CA GLU A 214 10.43 34.03 -10.73
C GLU A 214 9.40 33.18 -9.99
N ARG A 215 8.82 32.20 -10.68
CA ARG A 215 7.81 31.31 -10.09
C ARG A 215 8.38 30.34 -9.07
N THR A 216 9.61 29.86 -9.28
CA THR A 216 10.23 28.87 -8.40
C THR A 216 10.82 29.48 -7.14
N PHE A 217 11.56 30.58 -7.26
CA PHE A 217 12.31 31.14 -6.14
C PHE A 217 11.62 32.35 -5.51
N GLY A 218 10.88 33.14 -6.29
CA GLY A 218 10.29 34.40 -5.83
C GLY A 218 11.36 35.29 -5.17
N VAL A 219 11.23 35.54 -3.87
CA VAL A 219 12.17 36.35 -3.06
C VAL A 219 13.29 35.54 -2.40
N ASN A 220 13.28 34.22 -2.51
CA ASN A 220 14.25 33.34 -1.85
C ASN A 220 15.59 33.30 -2.59
N ASP A 221 16.67 33.00 -1.87
CA ASP A 221 17.98 32.72 -2.45
C ASP A 221 17.95 31.36 -3.20
N PRO A 222 18.15 31.34 -4.53
CA PRO A 222 18.10 30.12 -5.33
C PRO A 222 19.09 29.05 -4.86
N ASN A 223 20.33 29.42 -4.53
CA ASN A 223 21.36 28.44 -4.18
C ASN A 223 21.04 27.74 -2.87
N LYS A 224 20.61 28.51 -1.86
CA LYS A 224 20.21 27.96 -0.56
C LYS A 224 18.93 27.12 -0.67
N PHE A 225 17.96 27.55 -1.48
CA PHE A 225 16.71 26.81 -1.69
C PHE A 225 16.97 25.46 -2.36
N VAL A 226 17.79 25.43 -3.41
CA VAL A 226 18.05 24.22 -4.16
C VAL A 226 18.94 23.25 -3.38
N LYS A 227 19.97 23.73 -2.67
CA LYS A 227 20.78 22.91 -1.76
C LYS A 227 19.95 22.23 -0.67
N ASN A 228 19.13 23.01 0.05
CA ASN A 228 18.20 22.46 1.05
C ASN A 228 17.19 21.49 0.44
N SER A 229 16.91 21.59 -0.87
CA SER A 229 16.03 20.65 -1.58
C SER A 229 16.78 19.38 -1.95
N PHE A 230 18.03 19.46 -2.41
CA PHE A 230 18.89 18.30 -2.64
C PHE A 230 19.04 17.46 -1.37
N ASP A 231 19.42 18.08 -0.26
CA ASP A 231 19.65 17.39 1.01
C ASP A 231 18.37 16.71 1.52
N ASN A 232 17.25 17.44 1.49
CA ASN A 232 15.96 16.90 1.93
C ASN A 232 15.48 15.73 1.04
N ILE A 233 15.71 15.78 -0.27
CA ILE A 233 15.31 14.73 -1.21
C ILE A 233 16.22 13.50 -1.07
N THR A 234 17.52 13.70 -0.88
CA THR A 234 18.52 12.61 -0.97
C THR A 234 18.81 11.92 0.34
N THR A 235 18.84 12.66 1.45
CA THR A 235 19.22 12.13 2.77
C THR A 235 18.02 11.92 3.69
N GLY A 236 16.86 12.48 3.34
CA GLY A 236 15.69 12.52 4.23
C GLY A 236 15.93 13.24 5.55
N THR A 237 17.11 13.88 5.73
CA THR A 237 17.43 14.62 6.93
C THR A 237 16.59 15.89 6.95
N LYS A 238 15.95 16.14 8.09
CA LYS A 238 15.43 17.48 8.39
C LYS A 238 16.67 18.36 8.53
N SER A 239 16.92 19.25 7.57
CA SER A 239 18.09 20.13 7.59
C SER A 239 18.35 20.68 9.00
N GLU A 240 19.55 20.44 9.52
CA GLU A 240 20.06 21.06 10.74
C GLU A 240 20.08 22.58 10.53
N GLY A 241 19.10 23.26 11.12
CA GLY A 241 18.84 24.68 10.88
C GLY A 241 17.49 25.14 11.39
N ASP A 242 16.51 24.24 11.49
CA ASP A 242 15.25 24.46 12.22
C ASP A 242 15.47 24.22 13.74
N ALA A 243 16.42 24.95 14.33
CA ALA A 243 16.70 24.91 15.76
C ALA A 243 15.89 25.98 16.49
N VAL A 244 14.61 25.67 16.80
CA VAL A 244 13.95 25.89 18.12
C VAL A 244 12.66 25.04 18.11
N GLY A 245 12.69 23.85 18.73
CA GLY A 245 11.49 23.13 19.18
C GLY A 245 10.48 22.65 18.12
N GLY A 246 10.65 21.41 17.63
CA GLY A 246 9.61 20.65 16.94
C GLY A 246 9.63 20.81 15.42
N GLY A 247 9.95 19.72 14.71
CA GLY A 247 9.93 19.72 13.24
C GLY A 247 8.59 20.19 12.66
N MET A 248 8.66 20.77 11.46
CA MET A 248 7.52 21.33 10.73
C MET A 248 6.32 20.38 10.66
N SER A 249 5.12 20.89 11.00
CA SER A 249 3.86 20.15 10.94
C SER A 249 3.55 19.65 9.52
N LEU A 250 2.80 18.55 9.40
CA LEU A 250 2.41 18.01 8.09
C LEU A 250 1.64 19.05 7.25
N ALA A 251 0.72 19.79 7.86
CA ALA A 251 0.02 20.89 7.21
C ALA A 251 0.99 21.92 6.59
N ASN A 252 2.03 22.32 7.33
CA ASN A 252 3.04 23.25 6.82
C ASN A 252 3.94 22.60 5.77
N ARG A 253 4.24 21.30 5.86
CA ARG A 253 4.99 20.56 4.82
C ARG A 253 4.21 20.52 3.51
N LEU A 254 2.90 20.30 3.57
CA LEU A 254 2.03 20.33 2.40
C LEU A 254 1.93 21.73 1.79
N ALA A 255 1.84 22.77 2.62
CA ALA A 255 1.80 24.16 2.17
C ALA A 255 3.13 24.63 1.54
N ARG A 256 4.25 24.11 2.06
CA ARG A 256 5.59 24.36 1.53
C ARG A 256 6.04 23.29 0.54
N ARG A 257 5.14 22.55 -0.12
CA ARG A 257 5.50 21.63 -1.21
C ARG A 257 6.38 22.43 -2.17
N ARG A 258 7.66 22.08 -2.22
CA ARG A 258 8.65 22.79 -3.01
C ARG A 258 8.44 22.34 -4.45
N VAL A 259 7.94 23.27 -5.27
CA VAL A 259 7.62 23.01 -6.67
C VAL A 259 8.63 23.76 -7.52
N PHE A 260 9.42 23.03 -8.28
CA PHE A 260 10.29 23.59 -9.31
C PHE A 260 9.46 23.91 -10.56
N PHE A 261 9.07 25.15 -10.79
CA PHE A 261 8.31 25.47 -12.00
C PHE A 261 9.26 25.46 -13.20
N PHE A 262 9.12 24.49 -14.10
CA PHE A 262 9.87 24.48 -15.37
C PHE A 262 9.29 25.51 -16.34
N LYS A 263 10.14 26.07 -17.20
CA LYS A 263 9.75 27.07 -18.21
C LYS A 263 8.75 26.53 -19.24
N ASN A 264 8.92 25.27 -19.62
CA ASN A 264 8.10 24.59 -20.63
C ASN A 264 8.14 23.07 -20.42
N ALA A 265 7.31 22.36 -21.20
CA ALA A 265 7.21 20.90 -21.15
C ALA A 265 8.52 20.20 -21.57
N GLU A 266 9.29 20.76 -22.51
CA GLU A 266 10.55 20.17 -22.97
C GLU A 266 11.60 20.09 -21.86
N GLU A 267 11.82 21.19 -21.14
CA GLU A 267 12.76 21.22 -20.01
C GLU A 267 12.29 20.33 -18.86
N ALA A 268 10.98 20.29 -18.61
CA ALA A 268 10.39 19.38 -17.63
C ALA A 268 10.60 17.91 -18.01
N LYS A 269 10.36 17.54 -19.27
CA LYS A 269 10.59 16.19 -19.82
C LYS A 269 12.06 15.81 -19.70
N LYS A 270 12.96 16.69 -20.13
CA LYS A 270 14.43 16.50 -20.06
C LYS A 270 14.91 16.29 -18.64
N TYR A 271 14.42 17.09 -17.70
CA TYR A 271 14.75 16.93 -16.28
C TYR A 271 14.19 15.63 -15.70
N ASN A 272 12.91 15.33 -15.91
CA ASN A 272 12.27 14.13 -15.37
C ASN A 272 12.86 12.85 -15.96
N ALA A 273 13.27 12.85 -17.23
CA ALA A 273 13.99 11.73 -17.84
C ALA A 273 15.31 11.43 -17.12
N LYS A 274 16.02 12.47 -16.67
CA LYS A 274 17.28 12.34 -15.90
C LYS A 274 17.04 12.04 -14.42
N TYR A 275 16.22 12.80 -13.73
CA TYR A 275 16.17 12.83 -12.26
C TYR A 275 14.81 12.53 -11.65
N GLY A 276 13.76 12.30 -12.45
CA GLY A 276 12.40 12.13 -11.95
C GLY A 276 11.67 10.95 -12.56
N VAL A 277 10.35 11.09 -12.67
CA VAL A 277 9.46 10.10 -13.27
C VAL A 277 9.10 10.54 -14.69
N ASP A 278 9.61 9.79 -15.66
CA ASP A 278 9.40 9.98 -17.10
C ASP A 278 7.93 9.76 -17.55
N ASP A 279 7.09 9.19 -16.69
CA ASP A 279 5.67 8.95 -16.95
C ASP A 279 4.79 9.99 -16.22
N PRO A 280 4.19 10.96 -16.93
CA PRO A 280 3.41 12.02 -16.28
C PRO A 280 2.11 11.48 -15.67
N ILE A 281 1.51 10.46 -16.29
CA ILE A 281 0.27 9.85 -15.82
C ILE A 281 0.53 9.13 -14.50
N ALA A 282 1.56 8.28 -14.43
CA ALA A 282 1.92 7.60 -13.19
C ALA A 282 2.29 8.59 -12.07
N SER A 283 2.96 9.69 -12.41
CA SER A 283 3.26 10.78 -11.46
C SER A 283 1.97 11.39 -10.90
N ILE A 284 0.97 11.64 -11.74
CA ILE A 284 -0.34 12.19 -11.33
C ILE A 284 -1.08 11.30 -10.36
N PHE A 285 -1.21 10.03 -10.71
CA PHE A 285 -1.86 9.07 -9.81
C PHE A 285 -1.12 8.94 -8.48
N ASN A 286 0.22 8.93 -8.47
CA ASN A 286 1.03 8.85 -7.24
C ASN A 286 0.86 10.09 -6.34
N SER A 287 0.93 11.29 -6.92
CA SER A 287 0.76 12.53 -6.15
C SER A 287 -0.64 12.64 -5.57
N HIS A 288 -1.65 12.25 -6.33
CA HIS A 288 -3.04 12.23 -5.90
C HIS A 288 -3.27 11.23 -4.76
N ALA A 289 -2.73 10.00 -4.92
CA ALA A 289 -2.75 8.97 -3.88
C ALA A 289 -2.07 9.42 -2.58
N SER A 290 -0.87 10.00 -2.69
CA SER A 290 -0.13 10.47 -1.52
C SER A 290 -0.85 11.60 -0.80
N LEU A 291 -1.44 12.54 -1.55
CA LEU A 291 -2.24 13.62 -0.97
C LEU A 291 -3.47 13.06 -0.24
N ALA A 292 -4.17 12.08 -0.80
CA ALA A 292 -5.31 11.42 -0.15
C ALA A 292 -4.93 10.82 1.21
N GLU A 293 -3.80 10.10 1.27
CA GLU A 293 -3.29 9.49 2.51
C GLU A 293 -2.83 10.55 3.54
N ASP A 294 -2.20 11.64 3.09
CA ASP A 294 -1.78 12.75 3.97
C ASP A 294 -2.99 13.50 4.54
N VAL A 295 -4.02 13.72 3.71
CA VAL A 295 -5.30 14.34 4.12
C VAL A 295 -6.03 13.46 5.13
N ALA A 296 -6.14 12.15 4.88
CA ALA A 296 -6.77 11.21 5.81
C ALA A 296 -6.04 11.19 7.18
N LEU A 297 -4.69 11.23 7.17
CA LEU A 297 -3.90 11.33 8.38
C LEU A 297 -4.19 12.64 9.15
N MET A 298 -4.30 13.77 8.44
CA MET A 298 -4.66 15.06 9.06
C MET A 298 -6.11 15.11 9.55
N GLU A 299 -7.04 14.49 8.83
CA GLU A 299 -8.44 14.33 9.24
C GLU A 299 -8.53 13.58 10.57
N ARG A 300 -7.69 12.59 10.82
CA ARG A 300 -7.72 11.82 12.08
C ARG A 300 -6.83 12.34 13.19
N MET A 301 -5.66 12.88 12.90
CA MET A 301 -4.67 13.26 13.91
C MET A 301 -4.43 14.77 14.05
N GLY A 302 -5.12 15.59 13.25
CA GLY A 302 -4.94 17.04 13.24
C GLY A 302 -3.82 17.51 12.31
N THR A 303 -3.52 18.81 12.34
CA THR A 303 -2.59 19.45 11.40
C THR A 303 -1.13 19.05 11.63
N ASN A 304 -0.81 18.53 12.81
CA ASN A 304 0.49 17.99 13.17
C ASN A 304 0.39 16.57 13.78
N PRO A 305 0.25 15.52 12.95
CA PRO A 305 0.19 14.14 13.42
C PRO A 305 1.41 13.72 14.25
N ASP A 306 2.60 14.23 13.92
CA ASP A 306 3.85 13.93 14.64
C ASP A 306 3.81 14.46 16.08
N ALA A 307 3.24 15.66 16.28
CA ALA A 307 3.05 16.22 17.60
C ALA A 307 1.94 15.49 18.37
N MET A 308 0.83 15.15 17.72
CA MET A 308 -0.27 14.39 18.31
C MET A 308 0.23 13.02 18.81
N HIS A 309 0.96 12.29 17.97
CA HIS A 309 1.56 11.00 18.32
C HIS A 309 2.46 11.10 19.56
N LYS A 310 3.36 12.10 19.60
CA LYS A 310 4.21 12.33 20.78
C LYS A 310 3.42 12.57 22.05
N LYS A 311 2.29 13.29 21.98
CA LYS A 311 1.41 13.51 23.13
C LYS A 311 0.72 12.23 23.57
N ILE A 312 0.21 11.43 22.62
CA ILE A 312 -0.39 10.12 22.89
C ILE A 312 0.62 9.22 23.61
N ILE A 313 1.83 9.08 23.07
CA ILE A 313 2.88 8.24 23.66
C ILE A 313 3.31 8.75 25.04
N LYS A 314 3.49 10.07 25.22
CA LYS A 314 3.85 10.65 26.52
C LYS A 314 2.78 10.41 27.58
N THR A 315 1.50 10.48 27.19
CA THR A 315 0.37 10.19 28.08
C THR A 315 0.40 8.72 28.48
N PHE A 316 0.52 7.83 27.50
CA PHE A 316 0.62 6.39 27.71
C PHE A 316 1.84 5.98 28.57
N GLU A 317 3.02 6.57 28.34
CA GLU A 317 4.23 6.33 29.12
C GLU A 317 4.06 6.75 30.58
N ARG A 318 3.48 7.94 30.83
CA ARG A 318 3.23 8.44 32.19
C ARG A 318 2.32 7.48 32.96
N ASP A 319 1.36 6.86 32.29
CA ASP A 319 0.40 5.96 32.94
C ASP A 319 1.01 4.58 33.20
N ILE A 320 1.79 4.03 32.27
CA ILE A 320 2.60 2.81 32.52
C ILE A 320 3.51 2.99 33.74
N LEU A 321 4.15 4.16 33.87
CA LEU A 321 5.02 4.47 35.00
C LEU A 321 4.27 4.57 36.33
N LYS A 322 3.00 5.03 36.31
CA LYS A 322 2.13 5.06 37.50
C LYS A 322 1.69 3.65 37.93
N GLU A 323 1.40 2.78 36.97
CA GLU A 323 0.94 1.41 37.24
C GLU A 323 2.05 0.44 37.64
N ARG A 324 3.30 0.65 37.18
CA ARG A 324 4.40 -0.33 37.33
C ARG A 324 5.57 0.10 38.23
N GLY A 325 5.57 1.32 38.76
CA GLY A 325 6.62 1.86 39.63
C GLY A 325 7.96 2.19 38.93
N PRO A 326 8.84 3.03 39.52
CA PRO A 326 10.05 3.54 38.89
C PRO A 326 11.23 2.52 38.78
N GLU A 327 11.24 1.45 39.57
CA GLU A 327 12.41 0.54 39.70
C GLU A 327 12.62 -0.42 38.51
N ARG A 328 11.57 -0.74 37.73
CA ARG A 328 11.71 -1.63 36.55
C ARG A 328 12.24 -0.96 35.29
N LYS A 329 12.58 0.34 35.36
CA LYS A 329 13.15 1.13 34.25
C LYS A 329 14.57 0.68 33.83
N LEU A 330 15.26 -0.11 34.66
CA LEU A 330 16.67 -0.48 34.50
C LEU A 330 16.92 -1.87 33.87
N LEU A 331 16.02 -2.84 34.06
CA LEU A 331 16.18 -4.21 33.51
C LEU A 331 15.82 -4.32 32.02
N GLY A 332 15.03 -3.37 31.48
CA GLY A 332 14.59 -3.38 30.07
C GLY A 332 15.60 -2.82 29.06
N LYS A 333 16.68 -2.18 29.50
CA LYS A 333 17.58 -1.42 28.60
C LYS A 333 18.59 -2.25 27.80
N ARG A 334 18.76 -3.55 28.05
CA ARG A 334 19.86 -4.32 27.44
C ARG A 334 19.51 -5.59 26.66
N VAL A 335 18.26 -6.07 26.62
CA VAL A 335 17.95 -7.30 25.85
C VAL A 335 16.60 -7.29 25.08
N LEU A 336 15.68 -6.32 25.29
CA LEU A 336 14.27 -6.47 24.85
C LEU A 336 13.66 -5.24 24.13
N ASN A 337 14.42 -4.46 23.37
CA ASN A 337 13.91 -3.24 22.69
C ASN A 337 12.72 -3.46 21.72
N TRP A 338 12.43 -4.69 21.30
CA TRP A 338 11.32 -5.01 20.38
C TRP A 338 10.02 -5.44 21.08
N MET A 339 10.06 -5.63 22.41
CA MET A 339 8.92 -6.02 23.26
C MET A 339 8.34 -4.86 24.06
N ASP A 340 8.89 -3.66 23.88
CA ASP A 340 8.39 -2.44 24.50
C ASP A 340 7.09 -1.99 23.81
N PRO A 341 5.95 -1.89 24.54
CA PRO A 341 4.69 -1.42 23.98
C PRO A 341 4.80 -0.05 23.32
N ILE A 342 5.65 0.84 23.84
CA ILE A 342 5.87 2.17 23.25
C ILE A 342 6.55 2.03 21.89
N SER A 343 7.60 1.22 21.79
CA SER A 343 8.29 0.90 20.53
C SER A 343 7.34 0.28 19.51
N ALA A 344 6.44 -0.63 19.91
CA ALA A 344 5.42 -1.19 19.03
C ALA A 344 4.48 -0.09 18.48
N LEU A 345 3.98 0.82 19.33
CA LEU A 345 3.12 1.93 18.92
C LEU A 345 3.86 2.95 18.03
N ASN A 346 5.14 3.21 18.29
CA ASN A 346 5.99 4.03 17.43
C ASN A 346 6.12 3.38 16.04
N ASN A 347 6.27 2.06 15.98
CA ASN A 347 6.35 1.32 14.72
C ASN A 347 5.01 1.35 13.95
N ARG A 348 3.87 1.26 14.66
CA ARG A 348 2.54 1.47 14.05
C ARG A 348 2.42 2.85 13.43
N TYR A 349 2.81 3.88 14.18
CA TYR A 349 2.77 5.25 13.71
C TYR A 349 3.72 5.48 12.52
N ALA A 350 4.92 4.90 12.55
CA ALA A 350 5.88 4.99 11.44
C ALA A 350 5.33 4.39 10.14
N ALA A 351 4.54 3.32 10.23
CA ALA A 351 3.91 2.67 9.08
C ALA A 351 2.79 3.50 8.43
N ILE A 352 2.07 4.34 9.20
CA ILE A 352 0.99 5.21 8.69
C ILE A 352 1.47 6.62 8.33
N SER A 353 2.51 7.12 9.00
CA SER A 353 3.12 8.44 8.75
C SER A 353 4.14 8.44 7.61
N LYS A 354 4.42 7.26 7.03
CA LYS A 354 5.46 7.02 6.00
C LYS A 354 6.89 7.33 6.46
N ALA A 355 7.11 7.57 7.76
CA ALA A 355 8.45 7.83 8.31
C ALA A 355 9.40 6.63 8.13
N SER A 356 8.87 5.41 8.15
CA SER A 356 9.64 4.18 7.88
C SER A 356 9.80 3.86 6.39
N SER A 357 9.19 4.64 5.49
CA SER A 357 9.26 4.41 4.03
C SER A 357 10.39 5.18 3.37
N ILE A 358 11.03 6.11 4.08
CA ILE A 358 12.17 6.89 3.58
C ILE A 358 13.42 6.01 3.66
N PRO A 359 14.10 5.72 2.53
CA PRO A 359 15.32 4.92 2.56
C PRO A 359 16.44 5.66 3.31
N ALA A 360 17.07 5.00 4.28
CA ALA A 360 18.29 5.49 4.92
C ALA A 360 19.48 5.46 3.95
N ASN A 361 19.50 4.47 3.05
CA ASN A 361 20.47 4.38 1.96
C ASN A 361 19.78 3.89 0.68
N ALA A 362 19.66 4.78 -0.31
CA ALA A 362 18.94 4.49 -1.55
C ALA A 362 19.60 3.38 -2.40
N ASN A 363 20.92 3.22 -2.33
CA ASN A 363 21.64 2.20 -3.11
C ASN A 363 21.46 0.79 -2.51
N ILE A 364 21.62 0.65 -1.20
CA ILE A 364 21.41 -0.62 -0.51
C ILE A 364 19.94 -1.05 -0.67
N ALA A 365 19.00 -0.13 -0.43
CA ALA A 365 17.56 -0.39 -0.59
C ALA A 365 17.23 -0.89 -2.00
N HIS A 366 17.83 -0.29 -3.04
CA HIS A 366 17.60 -0.72 -4.42
C HIS A 366 18.15 -2.12 -4.74
N TRP A 367 19.39 -2.42 -4.38
CA TRP A 367 19.99 -3.72 -4.68
C TRP A 367 19.29 -4.86 -3.94
N THR A 368 18.97 -4.64 -2.68
CA THR A 368 18.22 -5.59 -1.85
C THR A 368 16.79 -5.77 -2.33
N GLN A 369 16.11 -4.70 -2.76
CA GLN A 369 14.82 -4.79 -3.46
C GLN A 369 14.96 -5.58 -4.78
N GLY A 370 16.02 -5.35 -5.56
CA GLY A 370 16.30 -6.11 -6.79
C GLY A 370 16.48 -7.61 -6.51
N GLY A 371 17.22 -7.95 -5.45
CA GLY A 371 17.38 -9.33 -4.98
C GLY A 371 16.06 -9.96 -4.51
N ARG A 372 15.24 -9.23 -3.74
CA ARG A 372 13.89 -9.68 -3.34
C ARG A 372 12.97 -9.88 -4.55
N ASN A 373 12.97 -8.95 -5.50
CA ASN A 373 12.22 -9.06 -6.75
C ASN A 373 12.68 -10.26 -7.57
N PHE A 374 13.98 -10.57 -7.58
CA PHE A 374 14.51 -11.79 -8.21
C PHE A 374 14.01 -13.05 -7.53
N ILE A 375 14.06 -13.12 -6.20
CA ILE A 375 13.49 -14.23 -5.45
C ILE A 375 11.99 -14.38 -5.73
N HIS A 376 11.22 -13.29 -5.72
CA HIS A 376 9.80 -13.31 -6.08
C HIS A 376 9.58 -13.87 -7.49
N THR A 377 10.30 -13.34 -8.49
CA THR A 377 10.14 -13.74 -9.90
C THR A 377 10.52 -15.21 -10.14
N THR A 378 11.44 -15.76 -9.34
CA THR A 378 12.01 -17.09 -9.56
C THR A 378 11.42 -18.18 -8.67
N LYS A 379 10.89 -17.81 -7.49
CA LYS A 379 10.33 -18.76 -6.51
C LYS A 379 8.81 -18.73 -6.43
N MET A 380 8.14 -17.69 -6.92
CA MET A 380 6.67 -17.57 -6.85
C MET A 380 5.91 -18.11 -8.07
N ASN A 381 6.46 -19.11 -8.75
CA ASN A 381 5.94 -19.55 -10.06
C ASN A 381 4.58 -20.26 -10.00
N ASN A 382 4.22 -20.83 -8.83
CA ASN A 382 2.97 -21.57 -8.59
C ASN A 382 2.06 -20.88 -7.57
N VAL A 383 2.22 -19.57 -7.34
CA VAL A 383 1.53 -18.85 -6.25
C VAL A 383 0.02 -18.70 -6.51
N VAL A 384 -0.44 -18.57 -7.75
CA VAL A 384 -1.89 -18.51 -8.04
C VAL A 384 -2.63 -19.77 -7.63
N ILE A 385 -2.01 -20.93 -7.80
CA ILE A 385 -2.59 -22.21 -7.38
C ILE A 385 -2.72 -22.23 -5.84
N THR A 386 -1.84 -21.52 -5.13
CA THR A 386 -1.91 -21.38 -3.67
C THR A 386 -2.96 -20.36 -3.25
N ALA A 387 -3.26 -19.36 -4.07
CA ALA A 387 -4.28 -18.34 -3.81
C ALA A 387 -5.72 -18.88 -3.82
N PHE A 388 -5.96 -20.10 -4.31
CA PHE A 388 -7.23 -20.80 -4.07
C PHE A 388 -7.46 -21.06 -2.57
N ALA A 389 -6.39 -21.18 -1.77
CA ALA A 389 -6.48 -21.31 -0.32
C ALA A 389 -7.10 -20.08 0.38
N ASP A 390 -7.33 -18.97 -0.33
CA ASP A 390 -7.94 -17.78 0.24
C ASP A 390 -9.48 -17.87 0.36
N LEU A 391 -10.13 -18.84 -0.31
CA LEU A 391 -11.59 -18.97 -0.31
C LEU A 391 -12.19 -19.20 1.10
N PRO A 392 -11.65 -20.11 1.95
CA PRO A 392 -12.14 -20.28 3.32
C PRO A 392 -11.99 -19.01 4.18
N PHE A 393 -11.00 -18.16 3.89
CA PHE A 393 -10.73 -16.92 4.63
C PHE A 393 -11.81 -15.88 4.34
N ARG A 394 -12.27 -15.79 3.09
CA ARG A 394 -13.41 -14.96 2.69
C ARG A 394 -14.65 -15.35 3.47
N ILE A 395 -14.95 -16.65 3.56
CA ILE A 395 -16.11 -17.13 4.29
C ILE A 395 -15.98 -16.91 5.79
N ALA A 396 -14.79 -17.08 6.37
CA ALA A 396 -14.54 -16.73 7.77
C ALA A 396 -14.81 -15.24 8.06
N ASN A 397 -14.45 -14.33 7.14
CA ASN A 397 -14.82 -12.93 7.25
C ASN A 397 -16.32 -12.67 7.00
N ALA A 398 -16.93 -13.36 6.03
CA ALA A 398 -18.36 -13.24 5.71
C ALA A 398 -19.24 -13.57 6.93
N GLN A 399 -18.86 -14.59 7.70
CA GLN A 399 -19.53 -14.96 8.97
C GLN A 399 -19.52 -13.81 9.98
N THR A 400 -18.41 -13.08 10.12
CA THR A 400 -18.35 -11.90 11.00
C THR A 400 -19.20 -10.73 10.51
N ASN A 401 -19.71 -10.80 9.27
CA ASN A 401 -20.65 -9.86 8.67
C ASN A 401 -22.07 -10.44 8.59
N GLY A 402 -22.38 -11.49 9.38
CA GLY A 402 -23.72 -12.08 9.47
C GLY A 402 -24.11 -12.97 8.29
N ILE A 403 -23.16 -13.31 7.41
CA ILE A 403 -23.41 -14.20 6.27
C ILE A 403 -23.14 -15.64 6.70
N GLY A 404 -24.15 -16.50 6.59
CA GLY A 404 -24.01 -17.92 6.89
C GLY A 404 -22.99 -18.62 5.97
N ILE A 405 -22.39 -19.71 6.45
CA ILE A 405 -21.34 -20.46 5.74
C ILE A 405 -21.80 -20.89 4.34
N PHE A 406 -22.97 -21.56 4.28
CA PHE A 406 -23.52 -22.07 3.03
C PHE A 406 -23.95 -20.96 2.07
N SER A 407 -24.62 -19.93 2.58
CA SER A 407 -25.00 -18.76 1.78
C SER A 407 -23.78 -18.02 1.22
N GLY A 408 -22.69 -17.93 1.99
CA GLY A 408 -21.44 -17.32 1.54
C GLY A 408 -20.82 -18.09 0.37
N TYR A 409 -20.75 -19.43 0.45
CA TYR A 409 -20.30 -20.24 -0.67
C TYR A 409 -21.24 -20.18 -1.88
N ALA A 410 -22.56 -20.17 -1.67
CA ALA A 410 -23.53 -20.04 -2.75
C ALA A 410 -23.40 -18.70 -3.48
N GLN A 411 -23.26 -17.58 -2.76
CA GLN A 411 -23.04 -16.26 -3.34
C GLN A 411 -21.69 -16.21 -4.10
N MET A 412 -20.65 -16.82 -3.55
CA MET A 412 -19.36 -16.93 -4.21
C MET A 412 -19.45 -17.73 -5.52
N LEU A 413 -20.14 -18.88 -5.52
CA LEU A 413 -20.36 -19.69 -6.73
C LEU A 413 -21.18 -18.92 -7.77
N LYS A 414 -22.25 -18.24 -7.34
CA LYS A 414 -23.05 -17.37 -8.22
C LYS A 414 -22.18 -16.31 -8.89
N GLN A 415 -21.27 -15.69 -8.14
CA GLN A 415 -20.32 -14.72 -8.66
C GLN A 415 -19.35 -15.30 -9.70
N PHE A 416 -18.95 -16.58 -9.59
CA PHE A 416 -18.14 -17.26 -10.60
C PHE A 416 -18.94 -17.62 -11.87
N THR A 417 -20.25 -17.85 -11.74
CA THR A 417 -21.13 -18.19 -12.88
C THR A 417 -21.67 -16.97 -13.62
N GLU A 418 -21.74 -15.82 -12.96
CA GLU A 418 -22.11 -14.55 -13.61
C GLU A 418 -20.98 -14.11 -14.54
N GLY A 419 -21.31 -13.82 -15.81
CA GLY A 419 -20.36 -13.48 -16.88
C GLY A 419 -19.52 -12.21 -16.64
N PRO A 420 -18.78 -11.75 -17.65
CA PRO A 420 -17.80 -10.66 -17.51
C PRO A 420 -18.40 -9.36 -16.95
N ARG A 421 -17.53 -8.53 -16.36
CA ARG A 421 -17.89 -7.26 -15.71
C ARG A 421 -18.71 -6.37 -16.65
N THR A 422 -19.91 -5.98 -16.22
CA THR A 422 -20.76 -5.00 -16.89
C THR A 422 -20.41 -3.58 -16.43
N PRO A 423 -20.73 -2.52 -17.19
CA PRO A 423 -20.54 -1.13 -16.76
C PRO A 423 -21.20 -0.83 -15.40
N ALA A 424 -22.39 -1.37 -15.14
CA ALA A 424 -23.09 -1.23 -13.85
C ALA A 424 -22.31 -1.87 -12.68
N LYS A 425 -21.67 -3.02 -12.90
CA LYS A 425 -20.79 -3.65 -11.90
C LYS A 425 -19.53 -2.82 -11.65
N ASP A 426 -18.95 -2.22 -12.69
CA ASP A 426 -17.79 -1.32 -12.55
C ASP A 426 -18.15 -0.06 -11.73
N GLU A 427 -19.36 0.49 -11.88
CA GLU A 427 -19.85 1.62 -11.09
C GLU A 427 -20.03 1.26 -9.61
N ILE A 428 -20.61 0.10 -9.30
CA ILE A 428 -20.71 -0.39 -7.93
C ILE A 428 -19.31 -0.54 -7.32
N LEU A 429 -18.37 -1.18 -8.03
CA LEU A 429 -17.01 -1.38 -7.52
C LEU A 429 -16.29 -0.08 -7.16
N ARG A 430 -16.53 0.99 -7.91
CA ARG A 430 -16.07 2.34 -7.53
C ARG A 430 -16.65 2.75 -6.19
N GLY A 431 -17.97 2.64 -6.02
CA GLY A 431 -18.64 2.97 -4.76
C GLY A 431 -18.25 2.08 -3.58
N LEU A 432 -17.53 0.98 -3.81
CA LEU A 432 -16.96 0.14 -2.76
C LEU A 432 -15.49 0.49 -2.46
N ALA A 433 -14.82 1.24 -3.36
CA ALA A 433 -13.40 1.57 -3.29
C ALA A 433 -12.48 0.33 -3.12
N VAL A 434 -12.91 -0.83 -3.61
CA VAL A 434 -12.17 -2.11 -3.54
C VAL A 434 -11.62 -2.51 -4.92
N ALA A 435 -10.78 -3.54 -4.99
CA ALA A 435 -10.22 -4.07 -6.24
C ALA A 435 -9.46 -3.03 -7.10
N MET A 436 -8.93 -1.97 -6.47
CA MET A 436 -8.16 -0.95 -7.19
C MET A 436 -6.70 -1.38 -7.44
N ASP A 437 -6.19 -2.40 -6.74
CA ASP A 437 -4.77 -2.78 -6.80
C ASP A 437 -4.29 -3.20 -8.21
N GLY A 438 -5.10 -3.87 -9.04
CA GLY A 438 -4.72 -4.15 -10.43
C GLY A 438 -4.83 -2.97 -11.40
N THR A 439 -5.80 -2.07 -11.18
CA THR A 439 -5.87 -0.77 -11.88
C THR A 439 -4.62 0.05 -11.57
N LEU A 440 -4.27 0.10 -10.29
CA LEU A 440 -3.04 0.68 -9.78
C LEU A 440 -1.84 0.00 -10.43
N ASN A 441 -1.69 -1.31 -10.40
CA ASN A 441 -0.56 -1.99 -11.05
C ASN A 441 -0.49 -1.81 -12.57
N THR A 442 -1.62 -1.53 -13.23
CA THR A 442 -1.67 -1.24 -14.67
C THR A 442 -1.18 0.17 -14.99
N ILE A 443 -1.49 1.14 -14.15
CA ILE A 443 -1.01 2.53 -14.24
C ILE A 443 0.44 2.65 -13.68
N HIS A 444 0.77 1.87 -12.64
CA HIS A 444 2.01 1.92 -11.85
C HIS A 444 3.06 0.89 -12.25
N SER A 445 3.08 0.35 -13.48
CA SER A 445 4.07 -0.66 -13.92
C SER A 445 5.54 -0.17 -13.93
N ARG A 446 5.85 0.96 -13.27
CA ARG A 446 7.17 1.59 -13.13
C ARG A 446 7.59 1.89 -11.67
N VAL A 447 6.71 1.78 -10.65
CA VAL A 447 7.03 1.96 -9.21
C VAL A 447 6.05 1.13 -8.37
N GLY A 448 6.54 0.11 -7.65
CA GLY A 448 5.76 -0.77 -6.78
C GLY A 448 5.57 -0.26 -5.34
N MET A 449 4.67 -0.92 -4.60
CA MET A 449 4.23 -0.58 -3.24
C MET A 449 5.35 -0.74 -2.19
N GLY A 450 6.22 0.26 -2.10
CA GLY A 450 7.29 0.29 -1.10
C GLY A 450 8.19 1.51 -1.12
N GLY A 451 7.83 2.56 -1.87
CA GLY A 451 8.84 3.53 -2.31
C GLY A 451 9.81 2.85 -3.28
N ASP A 452 9.30 1.91 -4.10
CA ASP A 452 10.12 1.06 -4.94
C ASP A 452 10.71 1.86 -6.10
N VAL A 453 11.93 2.22 -5.86
CA VAL A 453 12.94 2.60 -6.83
C VAL A 453 12.74 1.89 -8.20
N PRO A 454 12.55 2.64 -9.31
CA PRO A 454 12.38 2.08 -10.65
C PRO A 454 13.57 1.21 -11.08
N GLY A 455 13.29 0.05 -11.68
CA GLY A 455 14.31 -0.86 -12.22
C GLY A 455 13.75 -1.93 -13.16
N ALA A 456 14.60 -2.50 -14.03
CA ALA A 456 14.22 -3.57 -14.95
C ALA A 456 13.68 -4.80 -14.20
N MET A 457 14.22 -5.09 -13.01
CA MET A 457 13.81 -6.24 -12.21
C MET A 457 12.39 -6.11 -11.65
N SER A 458 11.97 -4.90 -11.25
CA SER A 458 10.59 -4.65 -10.81
C SER A 458 9.60 -4.83 -11.97
N LYS A 459 9.98 -4.46 -13.20
CA LYS A 459 9.17 -4.71 -14.41
C LYS A 459 9.05 -6.20 -14.71
N ALA A 460 10.15 -6.95 -14.60
CA ALA A 460 10.16 -8.40 -14.77
C ALA A 460 9.26 -9.10 -13.73
N ALA A 461 9.37 -8.72 -12.45
CA ALA A 461 8.51 -9.23 -11.39
C ALA A 461 7.02 -8.93 -11.66
N ASN A 462 6.69 -7.70 -12.05
CA ASN A 462 5.32 -7.30 -12.39
C ASN A 462 4.77 -8.07 -13.60
N LEU A 463 5.59 -8.28 -14.64
CA LEU A 463 5.21 -9.10 -15.79
C LEU A 463 4.98 -10.55 -15.36
N MET A 464 5.84 -11.10 -14.51
CA MET A 464 5.68 -12.46 -13.99
C MET A 464 4.39 -12.62 -13.19
N PHE A 465 4.02 -11.66 -12.34
CA PHE A 465 2.73 -11.72 -11.62
C PHE A 465 1.52 -11.66 -12.57
N LYS A 466 1.62 -10.91 -13.67
CA LYS A 466 0.58 -10.88 -14.72
C LYS A 466 0.49 -12.20 -15.47
N LEU A 467 1.63 -12.77 -15.90
CA LEU A 467 1.69 -14.06 -16.58
C LEU A 467 1.24 -15.21 -15.68
N ASN A 468 1.49 -15.12 -14.38
CA ASN A 468 0.98 -16.07 -13.40
C ASN A 468 -0.53 -15.96 -13.17
N LEU A 469 -1.20 -14.92 -13.66
CA LEU A 469 -2.63 -14.61 -13.44
C LEU A 469 -2.99 -14.21 -11.99
N LEU A 470 -2.02 -13.79 -11.17
CA LEU A 470 -2.29 -13.47 -9.75
C LEU A 470 -3.06 -12.17 -9.61
N THR A 471 -2.68 -11.13 -10.35
CA THR A 471 -3.38 -9.83 -10.34
C THR A 471 -4.86 -9.96 -10.68
N PRO A 472 -5.27 -10.57 -11.82
CA PRO A 472 -6.69 -10.71 -12.13
C PRO A 472 -7.43 -11.61 -11.14
N TRP A 473 -6.78 -12.64 -10.58
CA TRP A 473 -7.36 -13.48 -9.54
C TRP A 473 -7.66 -12.68 -8.26
N THR A 474 -6.70 -11.90 -7.76
CA THR A 474 -6.89 -11.08 -6.57
C THR A 474 -7.96 -10.01 -6.79
N ASP A 475 -7.93 -9.30 -7.92
CA ASP A 475 -8.95 -8.28 -8.22
C ASP A 475 -10.35 -8.87 -8.34
N PHE A 476 -10.48 -10.09 -8.88
CA PHE A 476 -11.76 -10.80 -8.94
C PHE A 476 -12.28 -11.15 -7.54
N ASN A 477 -11.40 -11.61 -6.66
CA ASN A 477 -11.76 -11.95 -5.29
C ASN A 477 -12.10 -10.71 -4.45
N ASP A 478 -11.34 -9.63 -4.57
CA ASP A 478 -11.61 -8.35 -3.89
C ASP A 478 -12.97 -7.79 -4.32
N ALA A 479 -13.20 -7.73 -5.63
CA ALA A 479 -14.45 -7.25 -6.20
C ALA A 479 -15.62 -8.09 -5.68
N GLY A 480 -15.46 -9.40 -5.74
CA GLY A 480 -16.44 -10.36 -5.27
C GLY A 480 -16.82 -10.26 -3.81
N HIS A 481 -15.81 -10.15 -2.95
CA HIS A 481 -16.02 -10.00 -1.53
C HIS A 481 -16.67 -8.67 -1.21
N GLY A 482 -16.25 -7.57 -1.85
CA GLY A 482 -16.89 -6.27 -1.72
C GLY A 482 -18.37 -6.30 -2.14
N PHE A 483 -18.69 -6.93 -3.28
CA PHE A 483 -20.07 -7.13 -3.73
C PHE A 483 -20.90 -7.92 -2.71
N MET A 484 -20.35 -9.02 -2.22
CA MET A 484 -21.01 -9.86 -1.21
C MET A 484 -21.33 -9.06 0.06
N LEU A 485 -20.39 -8.25 0.55
CA LEU A 485 -20.60 -7.39 1.73
C LEU A 485 -21.67 -6.33 1.47
N SER A 486 -21.60 -5.64 0.32
CA SER A 486 -22.55 -4.58 -0.05
C SER A 486 -23.96 -5.12 -0.25
N HIS A 487 -24.07 -6.28 -0.91
CA HIS A 487 -25.33 -6.98 -1.10
C HIS A 487 -25.92 -7.42 0.24
N ASN A 488 -25.11 -7.97 1.14
CA ASN A 488 -25.56 -8.36 2.48
C ASN A 488 -26.08 -7.16 3.30
N LEU A 489 -25.48 -5.97 3.18
CA LEU A 489 -26.04 -4.77 3.80
C LEU A 489 -27.40 -4.40 3.19
N ALA A 490 -27.55 -4.47 1.87
CA ALA A 490 -28.82 -4.19 1.21
C ALA A 490 -29.93 -5.18 1.60
N GLU A 491 -29.63 -6.48 1.69
CA GLU A 491 -30.56 -7.52 2.16
C GLU A 491 -31.04 -7.27 3.59
N ASN A 492 -30.18 -6.68 4.44
CA ASN A 492 -30.52 -6.35 5.82
C ASN A 492 -31.14 -4.95 5.98
N ALA A 493 -31.32 -4.17 4.90
CA ALA A 493 -31.83 -2.79 4.98
C ALA A 493 -33.24 -2.67 5.59
N GLY A 494 -34.04 -3.75 5.53
CA GLY A 494 -35.35 -3.84 6.17
C GLY A 494 -35.29 -3.91 7.71
N LYS A 495 -34.13 -4.19 8.31
CA LYS A 495 -33.96 -4.37 9.75
C LYS A 495 -33.44 -3.11 10.43
N ARG A 496 -33.88 -2.86 11.67
CA ARG A 496 -33.26 -1.84 12.53
C ARG A 496 -31.88 -2.32 12.98
N PHE A 497 -31.05 -1.39 13.44
CA PHE A 497 -29.69 -1.73 13.88
C PHE A 497 -29.65 -2.80 14.98
N ASP A 498 -30.60 -2.75 15.91
CA ASP A 498 -30.68 -3.72 17.01
C ASP A 498 -31.16 -5.12 16.56
N ASP A 499 -31.89 -5.18 15.44
CA ASP A 499 -32.42 -6.40 14.83
C ASP A 499 -31.43 -7.06 13.85
N LEU A 500 -30.28 -6.43 13.61
CA LEU A 500 -29.21 -7.01 12.80
C LEU A 500 -28.65 -8.26 13.50
N GLU A 501 -28.10 -9.17 12.69
CA GLU A 501 -27.38 -10.31 13.22
C GLU A 501 -26.25 -9.81 14.17
N PRO A 502 -26.06 -10.44 15.35
CA PRO A 502 -25.16 -9.93 16.38
C PRO A 502 -23.73 -9.64 15.90
N LEU A 503 -23.12 -10.50 15.07
CA LEU A 503 -21.77 -10.29 14.53
C LEU A 503 -21.74 -9.14 13.52
N LEU A 504 -22.74 -9.03 12.64
CA LEU A 504 -22.87 -7.90 11.72
C LEU A 504 -22.98 -6.58 12.49
N ARG A 505 -23.84 -6.53 13.50
CA ARG A 505 -24.00 -5.34 14.37
C ARG A 505 -22.69 -4.99 15.08
N GLU A 506 -22.00 -5.98 15.62
CA GLU A 506 -20.69 -5.80 16.26
C GLU A 506 -19.67 -5.25 15.27
N THR A 507 -19.58 -5.84 14.07
CA THR A 507 -18.63 -5.43 13.02
C THR A 507 -18.91 -4.01 12.54
N LEU A 508 -20.17 -3.63 12.27
CA LEU A 508 -20.53 -2.24 11.95
C LEU A 508 -20.12 -1.28 13.08
N GLY A 509 -20.35 -1.67 14.34
CA GLY A 509 -19.92 -0.91 15.52
C GLY A 509 -18.41 -0.66 15.58
N MET A 510 -17.57 -1.58 15.10
CA MET A 510 -16.12 -1.39 15.02
C MET A 510 -15.69 -0.31 14.02
N TYR A 511 -16.57 0.03 13.08
CA TYR A 511 -16.41 1.16 12.15
C TYR A 511 -17.07 2.45 12.64
N ARG A 512 -17.52 2.47 13.91
CA ARG A 512 -18.27 3.58 14.53
C ARG A 512 -19.64 3.82 13.88
N ILE A 513 -20.19 2.85 13.15
CA ILE A 513 -21.54 2.93 12.60
C ILE A 513 -22.53 2.61 13.72
N LYS A 514 -23.36 3.59 14.09
CA LYS A 514 -24.40 3.46 15.12
C LYS A 514 -25.78 3.30 14.48
N ALA A 515 -26.80 3.16 15.31
CA ALA A 515 -28.18 3.01 14.85
C ALA A 515 -28.64 4.15 13.92
N GLU A 516 -28.34 5.41 14.28
CA GLU A 516 -28.68 6.58 13.46
C GLU A 516 -27.97 6.58 12.10
N ASP A 517 -26.69 6.19 12.09
CA ASP A 517 -25.90 6.09 10.87
C ASP A 517 -26.47 4.99 9.96
N TRP A 518 -26.80 3.83 10.53
CA TRP A 518 -27.42 2.72 9.82
C TRP A 518 -28.79 3.07 9.25
N ASP A 519 -29.63 3.75 10.02
CA ASP A 519 -30.95 4.22 9.57
C ASP A 519 -30.86 5.20 8.40
N ALA A 520 -29.78 5.99 8.32
CA ALA A 520 -29.51 6.83 7.16
C ALA A 520 -28.96 6.01 5.98
N MET A 521 -27.99 5.13 6.21
CA MET A 521 -27.34 4.32 5.16
C MET A 521 -28.32 3.38 4.45
N ARG A 522 -29.23 2.73 5.20
CA ARG A 522 -30.18 1.75 4.65
C ARG A 522 -31.25 2.34 3.73
N LYS A 523 -31.36 3.67 3.66
CA LYS A 523 -32.21 4.37 2.67
C LYS A 523 -31.58 4.39 1.28
N ALA A 524 -30.25 4.31 1.20
CA ALA A 524 -29.49 4.38 -0.04
C ALA A 524 -29.34 3.02 -0.76
N VAL A 525 -30.35 2.15 -0.68
CA VAL A 525 -30.32 0.88 -1.42
C VAL A 525 -30.61 1.15 -2.89
N ALA A 526 -29.76 0.61 -3.76
CA ALA A 526 -29.95 0.62 -5.21
C ALA A 526 -30.00 -0.82 -5.76
N THR A 527 -30.85 -1.06 -6.75
CA THR A 527 -30.99 -2.36 -7.41
C THR A 527 -30.49 -2.26 -8.86
N ILE A 528 -29.66 -3.21 -9.30
CA ILE A 528 -29.15 -3.27 -10.67
C ILE A 528 -29.97 -4.22 -11.56
N GLU A 529 -29.79 -4.09 -12.87
CA GLU A 529 -30.26 -5.06 -13.86
C GLU A 529 -29.73 -6.47 -13.52
N GLY A 530 -30.64 -7.37 -13.15
CA GLY A 530 -30.32 -8.69 -12.56
C GLY A 530 -30.89 -8.91 -11.15
N GLY A 531 -31.53 -7.90 -10.55
CA GLY A 531 -32.32 -8.01 -9.32
C GLY A 531 -31.52 -8.03 -8.01
N GLN A 532 -30.20 -7.84 -8.08
CA GLN A 532 -29.35 -7.72 -6.88
C GLN A 532 -29.38 -6.28 -6.36
N SER A 533 -29.57 -6.13 -5.05
CA SER A 533 -29.57 -4.83 -4.37
C SER A 533 -28.24 -4.59 -3.65
N PHE A 534 -27.79 -3.33 -3.58
CA PHE A 534 -26.50 -2.92 -3.05
C PHE A 534 -26.61 -1.58 -2.29
N ILE A 535 -25.69 -1.37 -1.36
CA ILE A 535 -25.42 -0.05 -0.74
C ILE A 535 -23.95 0.28 -0.98
N THR A 536 -23.66 1.45 -1.52
CA THR A 536 -22.31 1.93 -1.84
C THR A 536 -22.09 3.37 -1.38
N THR A 537 -20.85 3.84 -1.37
CA THR A 537 -20.57 5.27 -1.08
C THR A 537 -21.24 6.20 -2.07
N GLU A 538 -21.33 5.81 -3.35
CA GLU A 538 -21.98 6.60 -4.40
C GLU A 538 -23.50 6.67 -4.20
N THR A 539 -24.14 5.56 -3.81
CA THR A 539 -25.59 5.58 -3.50
C THR A 539 -25.90 6.52 -2.33
N ILE A 540 -25.04 6.55 -1.30
CA ILE A 540 -25.16 7.49 -0.17
C ILE A 540 -24.99 8.94 -0.63
N ARG A 541 -23.97 9.21 -1.46
CA ARG A 541 -23.69 10.55 -2.01
C ARG A 541 -24.83 11.05 -2.90
N ALA A 542 -25.42 10.16 -3.70
CA ALA A 542 -26.52 10.48 -4.59
C ALA A 542 -27.85 10.71 -3.86
N HIS A 543 -28.08 10.06 -2.71
CA HIS A 543 -29.38 10.10 -2.03
C HIS A 543 -29.75 11.52 -1.52
N PRO A 544 -30.89 12.11 -1.88
CA PRO A 544 -31.22 13.51 -1.55
C PRO A 544 -31.39 13.76 -0.04
N ASP A 545 -32.05 12.85 0.68
CA ASP A 545 -32.43 13.07 2.09
C ASP A 545 -31.31 12.84 3.12
N ILE A 546 -30.15 12.36 2.68
CA ILE A 546 -29.02 12.14 3.59
C ILE A 546 -28.25 13.45 3.72
N GLN A 547 -28.22 14.03 4.93
CA GLN A 547 -27.46 15.27 5.19
C GLN A 547 -25.95 15.01 5.34
N ASN A 548 -25.57 14.00 6.12
CA ASN A 548 -24.18 13.70 6.46
C ASN A 548 -23.49 12.74 5.46
N LYS A 549 -23.69 12.98 4.16
CA LYS A 549 -23.30 12.06 3.07
C LYS A 549 -21.84 11.63 3.14
N GLU A 550 -20.92 12.58 3.25
CA GLU A 550 -19.48 12.29 3.24
C GLU A 550 -19.00 11.57 4.49
N ALA A 551 -19.62 11.82 5.64
CA ALA A 551 -19.29 11.09 6.87
C ALA A 551 -19.75 9.62 6.78
N LEU A 552 -20.96 9.39 6.28
CA LEU A 552 -21.50 8.04 6.10
C LEU A 552 -20.77 7.28 4.99
N ALA A 553 -20.48 7.94 3.86
CA ALA A 553 -19.67 7.37 2.78
C ALA A 553 -18.27 6.98 3.27
N LYS A 554 -17.64 7.80 4.12
CA LYS A 554 -16.36 7.48 4.75
C LYS A 554 -16.43 6.26 5.65
N MET A 555 -17.43 6.17 6.55
CA MET A 555 -17.60 5.01 7.42
C MET A 555 -17.82 3.73 6.61
N LEU A 556 -18.75 3.78 5.66
CA LEU A 556 -19.12 2.65 4.82
C LEU A 556 -17.96 2.21 3.92
N GLY A 557 -17.26 3.15 3.28
CA GLY A 557 -16.13 2.83 2.42
C GLY A 557 -14.92 2.30 3.21
N THR A 558 -14.69 2.80 4.43
CA THR A 558 -13.67 2.23 5.34
C THR A 558 -14.03 0.79 5.73
N TYR A 559 -15.32 0.51 5.98
CA TYR A 559 -15.84 -0.84 6.19
C TYR A 559 -15.54 -1.75 4.99
N PHE A 560 -15.93 -1.36 3.77
CA PHE A 560 -15.72 -2.20 2.59
C PHE A 560 -14.26 -2.51 2.33
N VAL A 561 -13.39 -1.50 2.35
CA VAL A 561 -11.96 -1.68 2.07
C VAL A 561 -11.29 -2.57 3.12
N ASN A 562 -11.60 -2.36 4.40
CA ASN A 562 -10.92 -3.10 5.47
C ASN A 562 -11.49 -4.52 5.65
N GLU A 563 -12.80 -4.74 5.55
CA GLU A 563 -13.36 -6.10 5.58
C GLU A 563 -12.95 -6.93 4.36
N THR A 564 -12.86 -6.31 3.18
CA THR A 564 -12.32 -6.98 1.97
C THR A 564 -10.86 -7.39 2.16
N ASP A 565 -10.03 -6.54 2.78
CA ASP A 565 -8.64 -6.85 3.11
C ASP A 565 -8.46 -7.93 4.20
N ILE A 566 -9.51 -8.23 4.96
CA ILE A 566 -9.54 -9.32 5.93
C ILE A 566 -10.02 -10.61 5.25
N GLY A 567 -11.06 -10.54 4.41
CA GLY A 567 -11.58 -11.67 3.65
C GLY A 567 -10.62 -12.16 2.56
N VAL A 568 -9.92 -11.24 1.90
CA VAL A 568 -8.82 -11.51 0.95
C VAL A 568 -7.53 -11.03 1.63
N PRO A 569 -6.82 -11.90 2.38
CA PRO A 569 -5.84 -11.43 3.35
C PRO A 569 -4.64 -10.74 2.69
N LYS A 570 -4.58 -9.41 2.86
CA LYS A 570 -3.45 -8.59 2.40
C LYS A 570 -2.68 -8.00 3.58
N PRO A 571 -1.34 -7.95 3.55
CA PRO A 571 -0.58 -7.28 4.60
C PRO A 571 -0.85 -5.76 4.56
N GLY A 572 -1.28 -5.20 5.69
CA GLY A 572 -1.56 -3.78 5.88
C GLY A 572 -0.44 -3.02 6.59
N ALA A 573 -0.77 -1.86 7.17
CA ALA A 573 0.18 -1.09 7.99
C ALA A 573 0.59 -1.85 9.25
N LYS A 574 -0.32 -2.61 9.87
CA LYS A 574 -0.06 -3.42 11.06
C LYS A 574 0.97 -4.51 10.77
N GLU A 575 0.73 -5.33 9.77
CA GLU A 575 1.60 -6.46 9.43
C GLU A 575 2.99 -5.95 9.04
N ARG A 576 3.07 -4.87 8.24
CA ARG A 576 4.35 -4.22 7.91
C ARG A 576 5.09 -3.70 9.15
N ALA A 577 4.39 -3.10 10.10
CA ALA A 577 5.00 -2.67 11.35
C ALA A 577 5.42 -3.84 12.25
N ILE A 578 4.72 -4.98 12.25
CA ILE A 578 5.15 -6.21 12.95
C ILE A 578 6.43 -6.75 12.30
N MET A 579 6.42 -6.89 10.97
CA MET A 579 7.55 -7.47 10.24
C MET A 579 8.80 -6.60 10.35
N LEU A 580 8.65 -5.30 10.11
CA LEU A 580 9.82 -4.43 9.94
C LEU A 580 10.22 -3.72 11.23
N GLY A 581 9.32 -3.67 12.22
CA GLY A 581 9.46 -2.89 13.46
C GLY A 581 10.09 -1.52 13.24
N GLY A 582 9.56 -0.78 12.27
CA GLY A 582 9.98 0.59 11.96
C GLY A 582 11.30 0.72 11.20
N ALA A 583 12.00 -0.38 10.90
CA ALA A 583 13.29 -0.35 10.22
C ALA A 583 13.18 0.26 8.80
N GLN A 584 13.95 1.32 8.57
CA GLN A 584 13.98 2.01 7.27
C GLN A 584 14.63 1.13 6.18
N PRO A 585 14.19 1.25 4.91
CA PRO A 585 14.88 0.65 3.78
C PRO A 585 16.33 1.11 3.69
N GLY A 586 17.22 0.24 3.23
CA GLY A 586 18.65 0.53 3.08
C GLY A 586 19.46 0.43 4.36
N THR A 587 18.83 0.17 5.52
CA THR A 587 19.55 -0.24 6.74
C THR A 587 19.86 -1.74 6.67
N VAL A 588 21.02 -2.17 7.18
CA VAL A 588 21.42 -3.58 7.17
C VAL A 588 20.38 -4.47 7.86
N TYR A 589 19.96 -4.07 9.06
CA TYR A 589 18.91 -4.76 9.81
C TYR A 589 17.58 -4.77 9.05
N GLY A 590 17.15 -3.62 8.52
CA GLY A 590 15.87 -3.50 7.82
C GLY A 590 15.81 -4.32 6.54
N GLU A 591 16.89 -4.41 5.77
CA GLU A 591 16.90 -5.25 4.56
C GLU A 591 16.96 -6.73 4.90
N MET A 592 17.73 -7.13 5.91
CA MET A 592 17.73 -8.53 6.38
C MET A 592 16.34 -8.95 6.87
N ALA A 593 15.66 -8.12 7.66
CA ALA A 593 14.29 -8.37 8.10
C ALA A 593 13.34 -8.50 6.91
N ARG A 594 13.43 -7.63 5.90
CA ARG A 594 12.63 -7.73 4.67
C ARG A 594 12.87 -9.05 3.91
N PHE A 595 14.10 -9.52 3.79
CA PHE A 595 14.41 -10.79 3.13
C PHE A 595 13.86 -12.00 3.89
N MET A 596 14.07 -12.04 5.20
CA MET A 596 13.69 -13.20 6.02
C MET A 596 12.18 -13.28 6.21
N LEU A 597 11.53 -12.14 6.44
CA LEU A 597 10.12 -12.07 6.84
C LEU A 597 9.15 -12.06 5.66
N MET A 598 9.65 -11.84 4.45
CA MET A 598 8.86 -11.96 3.22
C MET A 598 8.13 -13.31 3.15
N TYR A 599 8.77 -14.41 3.57
CA TYR A 599 8.18 -15.75 3.62
C TYR A 599 7.21 -15.97 4.80
N LYS A 600 7.18 -15.05 5.77
CA LYS A 600 6.30 -15.09 6.95
C LYS A 600 5.11 -14.13 6.83
N THR A 601 5.08 -13.28 5.79
CA THR A 601 4.01 -12.31 5.53
C THR A 601 2.62 -12.94 5.59
N PHE A 602 2.44 -14.09 4.93
CA PHE A 602 1.18 -14.83 4.94
C PHE A 602 0.78 -15.27 6.34
N SER A 603 1.69 -15.92 7.08
CA SER A 603 1.43 -16.38 8.45
C SER A 603 1.10 -15.24 9.41
N ILE A 604 1.80 -14.11 9.30
CA ILE A 604 1.52 -12.91 10.10
C ILE A 604 0.12 -12.38 9.79
N THR A 605 -0.27 -12.34 8.52
CA THR A 605 -1.59 -11.88 8.09
C THR A 605 -2.70 -12.82 8.57
N MET A 606 -2.45 -14.14 8.56
CA MET A 606 -3.37 -15.13 9.13
C MET A 606 -3.62 -14.91 10.62
N LEU A 607 -2.55 -14.68 11.39
CA LEU A 607 -2.62 -14.44 12.83
C LEU A 607 -3.25 -13.09 13.17
N SER A 608 -3.01 -12.05 12.37
CA SER A 608 -3.52 -10.71 12.67
C SER A 608 -4.96 -10.49 12.23
N LYS A 609 -5.42 -11.17 11.17
CA LYS A 609 -6.73 -10.92 10.52
C LYS A 609 -7.65 -12.14 10.51
N VAL A 610 -7.20 -13.26 9.94
CA VAL A 610 -8.09 -14.38 9.60
C VAL A 610 -8.50 -15.18 10.84
N ILE A 611 -7.53 -15.60 11.65
CA ILE A 611 -7.78 -16.41 12.83
C ILE A 611 -8.66 -15.68 13.85
N PRO A 612 -8.39 -14.41 14.20
CA PRO A 612 -9.26 -13.70 15.13
C PRO A 612 -10.70 -13.53 14.62
N ASN A 613 -10.91 -13.38 13.31
CA ASN A 613 -12.26 -13.34 12.75
C ASN A 613 -12.96 -14.69 12.84
N ALA A 614 -12.26 -15.78 12.53
CA ALA A 614 -12.83 -17.11 12.67
C ALA A 614 -13.19 -17.45 14.13
N LEU A 615 -12.37 -17.02 15.09
CA LEU A 615 -12.67 -17.15 16.52
C LEU A 615 -13.89 -16.32 16.93
N ARG A 616 -14.05 -15.11 16.38
CA ARG A 616 -15.25 -14.27 16.60
C ARG A 616 -16.52 -14.89 16.03
N ALA A 617 -16.42 -15.58 14.89
CA ALA A 617 -17.52 -16.38 14.35
C ALA A 617 -17.84 -17.64 15.18
N GLY A 618 -17.11 -17.88 16.27
CA GLY A 618 -17.32 -18.98 17.20
C GLY A 618 -16.69 -20.30 16.73
N VAL A 619 -16.93 -21.35 17.53
CA VAL A 619 -16.42 -22.70 17.27
C VAL A 619 -16.77 -23.20 15.86
N PRO A 620 -18.02 -23.02 15.34
CA PRO A 620 -18.34 -23.44 13.97
C PRO A 620 -17.51 -22.74 12.90
N GLY A 621 -17.25 -21.43 13.07
CA GLY A 621 -16.43 -20.66 12.13
C GLY A 621 -14.96 -21.07 12.14
N PHE A 622 -14.41 -21.34 13.32
CA PHE A 622 -13.05 -21.85 13.47
C PHE A 622 -12.88 -23.27 12.90
N ILE A 623 -13.80 -24.19 13.18
CA ILE A 623 -13.81 -25.55 12.61
C ILE A 623 -13.91 -25.48 11.09
N HIS A 624 -14.84 -24.67 10.58
CA HIS A 624 -14.98 -24.42 9.15
C HIS A 624 -13.66 -23.94 8.53
N LEU A 625 -13.02 -22.94 9.13
CA LEU A 625 -11.72 -22.44 8.65
C LEU A 625 -10.69 -23.57 8.60
N ALA A 626 -10.55 -24.35 9.67
CA ALA A 626 -9.56 -25.44 9.74
C ALA A 626 -9.81 -26.53 8.68
N VAL A 627 -11.04 -27.01 8.59
CA VAL A 627 -11.43 -28.08 7.66
C VAL A 627 -11.34 -27.61 6.22
N MET A 628 -11.96 -26.47 5.88
CA MET A 628 -11.98 -25.98 4.51
C MET A 628 -10.60 -25.52 4.04
N SER A 629 -9.76 -24.94 4.91
CA SER A 629 -8.36 -24.65 4.55
C SER A 629 -7.60 -25.93 4.24
N THR A 630 -7.84 -27.02 4.97
CA THR A 630 -7.23 -28.32 4.71
C THR A 630 -7.69 -28.90 3.37
N ILE A 631 -8.99 -28.89 3.09
CA ILE A 631 -9.56 -29.40 1.83
C ILE A 631 -9.04 -28.60 0.64
N VAL A 632 -9.12 -27.27 0.71
CA VAL A 632 -8.66 -26.39 -0.38
C VAL A 632 -7.13 -26.45 -0.51
N GLY A 633 -6.41 -26.60 0.59
CA GLY A 633 -4.98 -26.87 0.60
C GLY A 633 -4.64 -28.17 -0.12
N TYR A 634 -5.40 -29.24 0.11
CA TYR A 634 -5.22 -30.51 -0.58
C TYR A 634 -5.55 -30.39 -2.07
N MET A 635 -6.59 -29.65 -2.45
CA MET A 635 -6.91 -29.36 -3.84
C MET A 635 -5.77 -28.59 -4.52
N SER A 636 -5.24 -27.55 -3.86
CA SER A 636 -4.07 -26.79 -4.34
C SER A 636 -2.84 -27.69 -4.49
N HIS A 637 -2.59 -28.57 -3.51
CA HIS A 637 -1.53 -29.56 -3.58
C HIS A 637 -1.71 -30.50 -4.77
N SER A 638 -2.91 -31.04 -4.94
CA SER A 638 -3.25 -31.97 -6.03
C SER A 638 -3.07 -31.33 -7.40
N ILE A 639 -3.53 -30.09 -7.60
CA ILE A 639 -3.29 -29.32 -8.84
C ILE A 639 -1.78 -29.15 -9.07
N LYS A 640 -0.99 -28.83 -8.04
CA LYS A 640 0.47 -28.73 -8.17
C LYS A 640 1.12 -30.06 -8.55
N GLN A 641 0.63 -31.19 -8.02
CA GLN A 641 1.14 -32.52 -8.39
C GLN A 641 0.81 -32.84 -9.85
N LEU A 642 -0.43 -32.60 -10.28
CA LEU A 642 -0.86 -32.78 -11.67
C LEU A 642 -0.01 -31.95 -12.63
N LEU A 643 0.23 -30.68 -12.31
CA LEU A 643 1.09 -29.80 -13.12
C LEU A 643 2.56 -30.18 -13.10
N ALA A 644 3.00 -30.92 -12.08
CA ALA A 644 4.33 -31.53 -12.03
C ALA A 644 4.37 -32.90 -12.73
N GLY A 645 3.31 -33.30 -13.42
CA GLY A 645 3.19 -34.59 -14.11
C GLY A 645 3.00 -35.79 -13.19
N LYS A 646 2.66 -35.57 -11.92
CA LYS A 646 2.47 -36.61 -10.90
C LYS A 646 0.99 -36.88 -10.63
N THR A 647 0.67 -38.08 -10.16
CA THR A 647 -0.65 -38.39 -9.62
C THR A 647 -0.89 -37.67 -8.30
N PRO A 648 -2.12 -37.20 -8.00
CA PRO A 648 -2.46 -36.70 -6.67
C PRO A 648 -2.23 -37.77 -5.59
N LEU A 649 -1.99 -37.34 -4.35
CA LEU A 649 -2.01 -38.24 -3.19
C LEU A 649 -3.44 -38.78 -3.01
N ASP A 650 -3.58 -39.99 -2.47
CA ASP A 650 -4.90 -40.50 -2.07
C ASP A 650 -5.57 -39.52 -1.07
N PRO A 651 -6.76 -38.98 -1.38
CA PRO A 651 -7.44 -37.98 -0.55
C PRO A 651 -7.74 -38.46 0.88
N LEU A 652 -7.81 -39.78 1.12
CA LEU A 652 -8.09 -40.34 2.44
C LEU A 652 -6.81 -40.65 3.24
N SER A 653 -5.64 -40.46 2.66
CA SER A 653 -4.37 -40.71 3.34
C SER A 653 -4.03 -39.62 4.36
N VAL A 654 -3.34 -40.00 5.45
CA VAL A 654 -2.80 -39.04 6.43
C VAL A 654 -1.87 -38.04 5.74
N LYS A 655 -1.07 -38.50 4.77
CA LYS A 655 -0.19 -37.64 3.96
C LYS A 655 -0.97 -36.58 3.18
N ALA A 656 -2.16 -36.91 2.65
CA ALA A 656 -3.01 -35.94 1.97
C ALA A 656 -3.59 -34.89 2.94
N ALA A 657 -4.01 -35.31 4.13
CA ALA A 657 -4.46 -34.40 5.18
C ALA A 657 -3.33 -33.47 5.64
N GLU A 658 -2.13 -34.00 5.89
CA GLU A 658 -0.94 -33.22 6.26
C GLU A 658 -0.54 -32.25 5.14
N ALA A 659 -0.48 -32.72 3.89
CA ALA A 659 -0.19 -31.88 2.74
C ALA A 659 -1.23 -30.77 2.58
N GLY A 660 -2.51 -31.07 2.80
CA GLY A 660 -3.61 -30.12 2.77
C GLY A 660 -3.50 -29.09 3.89
N MET A 661 -3.21 -29.51 5.12
CA MET A 661 -2.99 -28.61 6.26
C MET A 661 -1.77 -27.71 6.05
N LEU A 662 -0.66 -28.24 5.54
CA LEU A 662 0.54 -27.45 5.22
C LEU A 662 0.25 -26.43 4.13
N GLN A 663 -0.39 -26.85 3.05
CA GLN A 663 -0.64 -26.02 1.88
C GLN A 663 -1.75 -24.98 2.11
N GLY A 664 -2.74 -25.31 2.94
CA GLY A 664 -3.83 -24.42 3.35
C GLY A 664 -3.50 -23.49 4.51
N GLY A 665 -2.30 -23.57 5.07
CA GLY A 665 -1.88 -22.75 6.22
C GLY A 665 -2.39 -23.23 7.59
N GLY A 666 -3.00 -24.42 7.65
CA GLY A 666 -3.55 -25.11 8.83
C GLY A 666 -2.54 -25.47 9.92
N MET A 667 -1.35 -25.90 9.52
CA MET A 667 -0.40 -26.55 10.43
C MET A 667 0.30 -25.58 11.40
N GLY A 668 0.39 -24.29 11.06
CA GLY A 668 1.03 -23.27 11.90
C GLY A 668 0.20 -22.79 13.08
N PHE A 669 -1.13 -22.93 13.04
CA PHE A 669 -2.02 -22.45 14.10
C PHE A 669 -2.68 -23.58 14.90
N LEU A 670 -3.03 -24.72 14.30
CA LEU A 670 -3.63 -25.82 15.07
C LEU A 670 -2.66 -26.37 16.12
N GLY A 671 -1.35 -26.41 15.84
CA GLY A 671 -0.33 -26.80 16.81
C GLY A 671 -0.14 -25.80 17.95
N ASP A 672 -0.07 -24.49 17.65
CA ASP A 672 0.19 -23.46 18.66
C ASP A 672 -1.07 -23.06 19.48
N VAL A 673 -2.28 -23.20 18.91
CA VAL A 673 -3.56 -22.87 19.59
C VAL A 673 -4.08 -24.02 20.45
N LEU A 674 -3.82 -25.29 20.08
CA LEU A 674 -4.20 -26.45 20.90
C LEU A 674 -3.20 -26.77 22.02
N LEU A 675 -1.95 -26.30 21.93
CA LEU A 675 -0.88 -26.62 22.87
C LEU A 675 -0.45 -25.46 23.79
N ASN A 676 -0.99 -24.24 23.66
CA ASN A 676 -0.56 -23.13 24.53
C ASN A 676 -1.60 -22.00 24.73
N ASP A 677 -1.58 -21.41 25.94
CA ASP A 677 -2.38 -20.25 26.32
C ASP A 677 -2.08 -19.03 25.46
N PHE A 678 -3.15 -18.40 24.95
CA PHE A 678 -3.15 -17.30 23.97
C PHE A 678 -2.59 -15.95 24.48
N ASN A 679 -1.74 -15.94 25.50
CA ASN A 679 -1.27 -14.73 26.18
C ASN A 679 0.24 -14.44 26.07
N GLN A 680 1.01 -15.15 25.24
CA GLN A 680 2.45 -14.88 25.10
C GLN A 680 2.94 -14.93 23.65
N TYR A 681 2.64 -13.89 22.87
CA TYR A 681 3.37 -13.64 21.63
C TYR A 681 4.73 -13.00 21.94
N GLY A 682 5.68 -13.84 22.35
CA GLY A 682 7.02 -13.46 22.78
C GLY A 682 8.11 -14.44 22.31
N ARG A 683 8.17 -14.78 21.01
CA ARG A 683 9.27 -15.58 20.43
C ARG A 683 10.37 -14.66 19.84
N SER A 684 11.63 -15.03 20.02
CA SER A 684 12.81 -14.22 19.67
C SER A 684 13.00 -14.06 18.15
N PHE A 685 13.73 -13.01 17.69
CA PHE A 685 14.10 -12.85 16.27
C PHE A 685 14.92 -14.03 15.74
N GLN A 686 15.76 -14.64 16.59
CA GLN A 686 16.58 -15.80 16.22
C GLN A 686 15.74 -17.07 16.04
N ASP A 687 14.73 -17.29 16.88
CA ASP A 687 13.79 -18.43 16.75
C ASP A 687 12.80 -18.22 15.59
N PHE A 688 12.42 -16.97 15.34
CA PHE A 688 11.51 -16.58 14.26
C PHE A 688 12.17 -16.57 12.87
N ALA A 689 13.49 -16.32 12.81
CA ALA A 689 14.28 -16.24 11.59
C ALA A 689 14.77 -17.60 11.05
N MET A 690 14.58 -18.73 11.75
CA MET A 690 14.89 -20.07 11.22
C MET A 690 13.83 -20.55 10.21
N GLY A 691 13.58 -19.75 9.18
CA GLY A 691 12.67 -20.06 8.08
C GLY A 691 13.38 -20.51 6.79
N PRO A 692 12.62 -20.86 5.74
CA PRO A 692 13.13 -21.40 4.46
C PRO A 692 14.19 -20.52 3.76
N GLY A 693 14.31 -19.24 4.11
CA GLY A 693 15.35 -18.34 3.63
C GLY A 693 16.78 -18.77 4.00
N ALA A 694 16.96 -19.46 5.13
CA ALA A 694 18.26 -20.03 5.52
C ALA A 694 18.69 -21.17 4.58
N GLY A 695 17.73 -21.94 4.06
CA GLY A 695 17.98 -23.05 3.13
C GLY A 695 18.54 -22.57 1.79
N VAL A 696 18.03 -21.48 1.25
CA VAL A 696 18.49 -20.91 -0.04
C VAL A 696 19.94 -20.42 0.04
N VAL A 697 20.33 -19.77 1.14
CA VAL A 697 21.73 -19.36 1.37
C VAL A 697 22.63 -20.58 1.61
N GLY A 698 22.14 -21.57 2.36
CA GLY A 698 22.84 -22.84 2.60
C GLY A 698 23.09 -23.64 1.32
N ASP A 699 22.14 -23.67 0.38
CA ASP A 699 22.28 -24.40 -0.89
C ASP A 699 23.29 -23.73 -1.82
N VAL A 700 23.29 -22.39 -1.91
CA VAL A 700 24.30 -21.63 -2.67
C VAL A 700 25.69 -21.84 -2.07
N PHE A 701 25.81 -21.80 -0.74
CA PHE A 701 27.08 -22.04 -0.05
C PHE A 701 27.58 -23.48 -0.26
N LYS A 702 26.70 -24.49 -0.16
CA LYS A 702 27.04 -25.91 -0.41
C LYS A 702 27.52 -26.15 -1.84
N ILE A 703 26.85 -25.55 -2.83
CA ILE A 703 27.25 -25.64 -4.25
C ILE A 703 28.61 -24.96 -4.45
N GLY A 704 28.80 -23.74 -3.94
CA GLY A 704 30.06 -23.00 -4.04
C GLY A 704 31.23 -23.70 -3.35
N SER A 705 31.03 -24.22 -2.13
CA SER A 705 32.06 -24.96 -1.40
C SER A 705 32.39 -26.30 -2.03
N GLY A 706 31.40 -26.98 -2.62
CA GLY A 706 31.61 -28.25 -3.33
C GLY A 706 32.40 -28.05 -4.62
N LEU A 707 32.07 -27.02 -5.41
CA LEU A 707 32.83 -26.65 -6.62
C LEU A 707 34.25 -26.20 -6.29
N ALA A 708 34.45 -25.42 -5.22
CA ALA A 708 35.78 -25.03 -4.76
C ALA A 708 36.63 -26.20 -4.23
N ARG A 709 35.98 -27.30 -3.81
CA ARG A 709 36.63 -28.56 -3.40
C ARG A 709 36.81 -29.56 -4.54
N GLY A 710 36.43 -29.20 -5.78
CA GLY A 710 36.56 -30.06 -6.96
C GLY A 710 35.52 -31.18 -7.06
N GLU A 711 34.42 -31.12 -6.30
CA GLU A 711 33.33 -32.09 -6.42
C GLU A 711 32.50 -31.85 -7.69
N ASP A 712 32.11 -32.91 -8.41
CA ASP A 712 31.18 -32.80 -9.54
C ASP A 712 29.77 -32.44 -9.05
N LYS A 713 29.49 -31.14 -9.09
CA LYS A 713 28.19 -30.54 -8.76
C LYS A 713 27.48 -30.03 -10.01
N SER A 714 27.90 -30.39 -11.22
CA SER A 714 27.34 -29.87 -12.48
C SER A 714 25.81 -30.05 -12.57
N ALA A 715 25.30 -31.24 -12.26
CA ALA A 715 23.86 -31.53 -12.20
C ALA A 715 23.12 -30.79 -11.06
N GLN A 716 23.79 -30.44 -9.97
CA GLN A 716 23.22 -29.64 -8.87
C GLN A 716 23.19 -28.15 -9.24
N ALA A 717 24.26 -27.66 -9.88
CA ALA A 717 24.37 -26.31 -10.40
C ALA A 717 23.35 -26.06 -11.52
N PHE A 718 23.18 -27.00 -12.47
CA PHE A 718 22.17 -26.90 -13.52
C PHE A 718 20.75 -26.84 -12.94
N ARG A 719 20.42 -27.69 -11.95
CA ARG A 719 19.13 -27.63 -11.25
C ARG A 719 18.92 -26.32 -10.51
N ALA A 720 19.97 -25.79 -9.88
CA ALA A 720 19.91 -24.49 -9.24
C ALA A 720 19.69 -23.37 -10.28
N VAL A 721 20.36 -23.40 -11.42
CA VAL A 721 20.16 -22.43 -12.51
C VAL A 721 18.74 -22.50 -13.03
N MET A 722 18.27 -23.68 -13.45
CA MET A 722 16.92 -23.85 -14.00
C MET A 722 15.83 -23.50 -12.96
N GLY A 723 16.00 -23.92 -11.71
CA GLY A 723 15.09 -23.62 -10.61
C GLY A 723 15.14 -22.17 -10.09
N ASN A 724 16.05 -21.35 -10.61
CA ASN A 724 16.15 -19.92 -10.32
C ASN A 724 16.11 -19.07 -11.60
N THR A 725 15.81 -19.65 -12.77
CA THR A 725 15.68 -18.85 -14.00
C THR A 725 14.26 -18.28 -14.09
N PRO A 726 14.12 -16.94 -14.17
CA PRO A 726 12.82 -16.30 -14.38
C PRO A 726 12.06 -16.83 -15.59
N PHE A 727 10.73 -16.82 -15.56
CA PHE A 727 9.82 -17.15 -16.68
C PHE A 727 9.83 -18.58 -17.21
N ILE A 728 10.88 -19.37 -16.97
CA ILE A 728 10.96 -20.77 -17.42
C ILE A 728 9.99 -21.66 -16.63
N ASN A 729 9.74 -21.34 -15.37
CA ASN A 729 9.01 -22.20 -14.45
C ASN A 729 7.51 -21.89 -14.35
N LEU A 730 6.91 -21.21 -15.34
CA LEU A 730 5.46 -20.93 -15.34
C LEU A 730 4.66 -22.24 -15.29
N PHE A 731 3.60 -22.26 -14.50
CA PHE A 731 2.86 -23.50 -14.19
C PHE A 731 2.30 -24.22 -15.43
N TYR A 732 2.02 -23.47 -16.52
CA TYR A 732 1.49 -24.00 -17.78
C TYR A 732 2.55 -24.31 -18.85
N THR A 733 3.81 -23.86 -18.69
CA THR A 733 4.90 -24.18 -19.64
C THR A 733 5.93 -25.14 -19.07
N ARG A 734 6.02 -25.24 -17.74
CA ARG A 734 7.06 -26.01 -17.04
C ARG A 734 7.18 -27.44 -17.52
N GLN A 735 6.05 -28.15 -17.65
CA GLN A 735 6.05 -29.55 -18.06
C GLN A 735 6.66 -29.73 -19.46
N ALA A 736 6.31 -28.86 -20.41
CA ALA A 736 6.87 -28.91 -21.76
C ALA A 736 8.39 -28.66 -21.75
N ILE A 737 8.86 -27.70 -20.96
CA ILE A 737 10.30 -27.40 -20.85
C ILE A 737 11.05 -28.54 -20.16
N ASP A 738 10.45 -29.14 -19.14
CA ASP A 738 11.03 -30.26 -18.43
C ASP A 738 11.25 -31.45 -19.37
N TYR A 739 10.27 -31.77 -20.22
CA TYR A 739 10.38 -32.86 -21.19
C TYR A 739 11.25 -32.54 -22.40
N LEU A 740 11.15 -31.33 -22.95
CA LEU A 740 11.89 -30.96 -24.17
C LEU A 740 13.37 -30.63 -23.90
N PHE A 741 13.73 -30.30 -22.65
CA PHE A 741 15.06 -29.80 -22.35
C PHE A 741 15.60 -30.24 -20.98
N THR A 742 14.91 -29.90 -19.88
CA THR A 742 15.50 -30.04 -18.53
C THR A 742 15.86 -31.48 -18.20
N HIS A 743 14.98 -32.43 -18.50
CA HIS A 743 15.19 -33.84 -18.23
C HIS A 743 16.30 -34.45 -19.08
N HIS A 744 16.44 -34.06 -20.36
CA HIS A 744 17.57 -34.50 -21.19
C HIS A 744 18.90 -34.07 -20.59
N VAL A 745 19.03 -32.80 -20.20
CA VAL A 745 20.29 -32.29 -19.63
C VAL A 745 20.57 -32.91 -18.26
N GLN A 746 19.54 -33.15 -17.42
CA GLN A 746 19.71 -33.86 -16.15
C GLN A 746 20.23 -35.28 -16.34
N GLU A 747 19.73 -35.97 -17.36
CA GLU A 747 20.12 -37.35 -17.67
C GLU A 747 21.50 -37.43 -18.35
N MET A 748 21.90 -36.40 -19.12
CA MET A 748 23.26 -36.23 -19.64
C MET A 748 24.29 -35.96 -18.52
N LEU A 749 23.95 -35.08 -17.57
CA LEU A 749 24.84 -34.68 -16.48
C LEU A 749 24.92 -35.74 -15.36
N ASN A 750 23.88 -36.57 -15.19
CA ASN A 750 23.86 -37.63 -14.20
C ASN A 750 23.03 -38.83 -14.69
N PRO A 751 23.62 -39.76 -15.46
CA PRO A 751 22.92 -40.91 -16.01
C PRO A 751 22.14 -41.73 -14.96
N GLY A 752 20.93 -42.14 -15.31
CA GLY A 752 19.96 -42.81 -14.45
C GLY A 752 19.24 -41.89 -13.45
N TYR A 753 19.38 -40.56 -13.57
CA TYR A 753 18.74 -39.61 -12.66
C TYR A 753 17.21 -39.71 -12.71
N LEU A 754 16.61 -39.77 -13.89
CA LEU A 754 15.15 -39.81 -14.03
C LEU A 754 14.55 -41.06 -13.40
N ARG A 755 15.18 -42.22 -13.59
CA ARG A 755 14.75 -43.48 -12.94
C ARG A 755 14.83 -43.41 -11.41
N ARG A 756 15.92 -42.86 -10.86
CA ARG A 756 16.07 -42.66 -9.40
C ARG A 756 15.04 -41.65 -8.88
N TYR A 757 14.72 -40.62 -9.67
CA TYR A 757 13.72 -39.63 -9.33
C TYR A 757 12.31 -40.24 -9.29
N GLU A 758 11.94 -41.03 -10.29
CA GLU A 758 10.67 -41.77 -10.33
C GLU A 758 10.54 -42.76 -9.17
N GLN A 759 11.58 -43.54 -8.91
CA GLN A 759 11.60 -44.48 -7.78
C GLN A 759 11.45 -43.78 -6.43
N ARG A 760 12.11 -42.63 -6.23
CA ARG A 760 11.98 -41.84 -5.01
C ARG A 760 10.56 -41.31 -4.82
N VAL A 761 9.95 -40.77 -5.88
CA VAL A 761 8.57 -40.27 -5.83
C VAL A 761 7.59 -41.39 -5.48
N LYS A 762 7.82 -42.59 -6.04
CA LYS A 762 7.03 -43.78 -5.70
C LYS A 762 7.25 -44.24 -4.26
N SER A 763 8.50 -44.32 -3.78
CA SER A 763 8.80 -44.83 -2.44
C SER A 763 8.43 -43.87 -1.30
N GLU A 764 8.63 -42.57 -1.50
CA GLU A 764 8.40 -41.55 -0.46
C GLU A 764 6.93 -41.13 -0.39
N ASN A 765 6.27 -40.99 -1.54
CA ASN A 765 4.94 -40.40 -1.63
C ASN A 765 3.84 -41.35 -2.10
N ASP A 766 4.18 -42.58 -2.54
CA ASP A 766 3.25 -43.50 -3.21
C ASP A 766 2.57 -42.87 -4.43
N GLN A 767 3.33 -42.04 -5.16
CA GLN A 767 2.86 -41.34 -6.36
C GLN A 767 3.55 -41.90 -7.61
N SER A 768 2.84 -41.89 -8.73
CA SER A 768 3.38 -42.20 -10.05
C SER A 768 3.34 -40.96 -10.95
N PHE A 769 3.96 -41.06 -12.12
CA PHE A 769 3.88 -40.04 -13.15
C PHE A 769 2.88 -40.46 -14.23
N TRP A 770 2.13 -39.49 -14.77
CA TRP A 770 1.19 -39.73 -15.88
C TRP A 770 1.93 -40.16 -17.15
N LEU A 771 3.05 -39.49 -17.40
CA LEU A 771 4.06 -39.86 -18.37
C LEU A 771 5.35 -39.98 -17.57
N PRO A 772 5.96 -41.17 -17.43
CA PRO A 772 7.24 -41.28 -16.76
C PRO A 772 8.35 -40.64 -17.63
N PRO A 773 9.13 -39.67 -17.11
CA PRO A 773 10.21 -39.06 -17.88
C PRO A 773 11.17 -40.09 -18.50
N SER A 774 11.46 -41.17 -17.77
CA SER A 774 12.38 -42.24 -18.17
C SER A 774 11.83 -43.18 -19.23
N ASP A 775 10.55 -43.11 -19.58
CA ASP A 775 9.96 -43.82 -20.71
C ASP A 775 10.17 -43.07 -22.02
N THR A 776 10.16 -41.73 -21.96
CA THR A 776 10.36 -40.85 -23.12
C THR A 776 11.80 -40.45 -23.37
N ILE A 777 12.66 -40.52 -22.34
CA ILE A 777 14.03 -40.01 -22.39
C ILE A 777 15.02 -41.15 -22.13
N ALA A 778 15.99 -41.28 -23.02
CA ALA A 778 17.03 -42.31 -22.92
C ALA A 778 18.05 -41.97 -21.83
N VAL A 779 18.67 -43.01 -21.26
CA VAL A 779 19.79 -42.83 -20.33
C VAL A 779 20.94 -42.15 -21.07
N GLY A 780 21.48 -41.07 -20.51
CA GLY A 780 22.44 -40.19 -21.18
C GLY A 780 21.84 -39.08 -22.06
N GLY A 781 20.51 -38.94 -22.11
CA GLY A 781 19.83 -37.88 -22.89
C GLY A 781 19.28 -38.34 -24.24
N GLY A 782 18.56 -37.46 -24.94
CA GLY A 782 17.83 -37.77 -26.18
C GLY A 782 16.45 -38.41 -25.97
N PHE A 783 15.55 -38.22 -26.93
CA PHE A 783 14.25 -38.90 -26.93
C PHE A 783 14.42 -40.38 -27.28
N ARG A 784 13.56 -41.22 -26.70
CA ARG A 784 13.45 -42.64 -27.07
C ARG A 784 12.59 -42.86 -28.30
#